data_AF-A0A2E0FKC2-F1
#
_entry.id   AF-A0A2E0FKC2-F1
#
_cell.length_a   1.000
_cell.length_b   1.000
_cell.length_c   1.000
_cell.angle_alpha   90.00
_cell.angle_beta   90.00
_cell.angle_gamma   90.00
#
_symmetry.space_group_name_H-M   'P 1'
#
loop_
_entity.id
_entity.type
_entity.pdbx_description
1 polymer ?
#
loop_
_entity_poly.entity_id
_entity_poly.type
_entity_poly.pdbx_seq_one_letter_code
_entity_poly.pdbx_strand_id
1 'polypeptide(L)'
;MNISFSFPVWYVFLCVALGLLYAFVLYRKDVLLEEIHRLWKWVLFVFRFSSITILALLLLEPILESISSKLEKPIIVMAQDNSESLLMSKDSTYLKEEYKNEFLSLKERLGEKFDVQCYTFGSKVAEGLSIDFSDKSTNISELFDQTFTRLYNRNLGAIVLVSDGIYNNGSEPIYSAEKIKKVPIYSIALGDTNAHKDQILSEVVHNRLAYLGNDFPVEVALKSKDFLGQRTVVSIVHGGSKIASQEIVIDKDDFFTVIPFVLEAKKTGIQKYTVSVQPLDGELTVSNNQRDFYVDVLDSKQSVLILAGAPNPDIAALKAAIERNKNYMVDVQLVSEFKGEPEAYSLIVAHQLPFMSDVSNLYSKIIDAEVPLLYILGAQTNFPEFNTRNNGLKIVDARGLTEAQVLVNQSFSLFTLNDDFARQIEKYPPLSLPFASDYQTSASSDILFYQKIGNSKTTFPLLLFNKVEKNKFGFILGEGIWRWRMAEYQENRSHDQFDNFIGKLITYLASKEDKSFFRVFSSSDYREDEEVIIDAELYNRSYELVNDSDVSLSIVNDEGEEFEYSFSKTTNAYRLNCNELPKGKYQYTARAKRQDEVFEQVGEFSVSELKIEMSNVTANHQSLYALSEKSGGRMFYLDGLDELEEAILSKKEIVDVSYSEKKLTDLINWRWICFLLFALLGVEWFIRKYKGAY
;
A
#
# COMPACT_ATOMS: atom_id res chain seq x y z
N MET A 1 8.21 34.02 -46.91
CA MET A 1 9.29 33.03 -47.13
C MET A 1 10.58 33.83 -47.12
N ASN A 2 11.38 33.66 -46.07
CA ASN A 2 12.64 34.40 -45.91
C ASN A 2 13.80 33.42 -46.06
N ILE A 3 14.92 33.89 -46.63
CA ILE A 3 16.16 33.11 -46.70
C ILE A 3 17.11 33.68 -45.66
N SER A 4 17.54 32.84 -44.73
CA SER A 4 18.56 33.14 -43.73
C SER A 4 19.79 32.29 -44.00
N PHE A 5 20.97 32.82 -43.69
CA PHE A 5 22.23 32.08 -43.79
C PHE A 5 22.73 31.73 -42.39
N SER A 6 23.22 30.50 -42.21
CA SER A 6 23.90 30.08 -40.98
C SER A 6 25.24 30.81 -40.77
N PHE A 7 25.80 31.37 -41.84
CA PHE A 7 27.05 32.12 -41.86
C PHE A 7 26.83 33.61 -42.17
N PRO A 8 27.80 34.49 -41.86
CA PRO A 8 27.73 35.90 -42.21
C PRO A 8 27.45 36.11 -43.71
N VAL A 9 26.46 36.94 -44.02
CA VAL A 9 25.96 37.18 -45.39
C VAL A 9 27.07 37.62 -46.35
N TRP A 10 28.14 38.24 -45.87
CA TRP A 10 29.26 38.66 -46.72
C TRP A 10 30.06 37.50 -47.33
N TYR A 11 29.96 36.27 -46.78
CA TYR A 11 30.53 35.07 -47.42
C TYR A 11 29.92 34.77 -48.79
N VAL A 12 28.72 35.28 -49.09
CA VAL A 12 28.15 35.24 -50.45
C VAL A 12 29.10 35.87 -51.47
N PHE A 13 29.79 36.96 -51.11
CA PHE A 13 30.79 37.57 -51.99
C PHE A 13 32.00 36.65 -52.22
N LEU A 14 32.40 35.86 -51.23
CA LEU A 14 33.45 34.86 -51.39
C LEU A 14 33.00 33.72 -52.32
N CYS A 15 31.76 33.24 -52.21
CA CYS A 15 31.21 32.22 -53.10
C CYS A 15 31.18 32.69 -54.56
N VAL A 16 30.77 33.94 -54.79
CA VAL A 16 30.80 34.58 -56.13
C VAL A 16 32.23 34.74 -56.63
N ALA A 17 33.15 35.22 -55.79
CA ALA A 17 34.56 35.36 -56.15
C ALA A 17 35.20 34.01 -56.50
N LEU A 18 34.89 32.95 -55.76
CA LEU A 18 35.35 31.58 -56.01
C LEU A 18 34.82 31.05 -57.34
N GLY A 19 33.52 31.24 -57.61
CA GLY A 19 32.93 30.90 -58.91
C GLY A 19 33.60 31.64 -60.07
N LEU A 20 33.85 32.94 -59.91
CA LEU A 20 34.52 33.76 -60.94
C LEU A 20 35.95 33.29 -61.17
N LEU A 21 36.71 33.05 -60.09
CA LEU A 21 38.09 32.59 -60.15
C LEU A 21 38.17 31.22 -60.85
N TYR A 22 37.31 30.28 -60.46
CA TYR A 22 37.28 28.94 -61.05
C TYR A 22 36.94 28.98 -62.54
N ALA A 23 35.89 29.71 -62.93
CA ALA A 23 35.53 29.87 -64.33
C ALA A 23 36.64 30.60 -65.12
N PHE A 24 37.28 31.61 -64.52
CA PHE A 24 38.34 32.36 -65.18
C PHE A 24 39.59 31.52 -65.43
N VAL A 25 40.04 30.75 -64.44
CA VAL A 25 41.19 29.84 -64.60
C VAL A 25 40.92 28.83 -65.70
N LEU A 26 39.72 28.25 -65.72
CA LEU A 26 39.38 27.17 -66.66
C LEU A 26 39.23 27.67 -68.10
N TYR A 27 38.68 28.87 -68.33
CA TYR A 27 38.37 29.37 -69.68
C TYR A 27 39.35 30.41 -70.24
N ARG A 28 40.38 30.82 -69.49
CA ARG A 28 41.34 31.85 -69.96
C ARG A 28 42.38 31.32 -70.95
N LYS A 29 42.80 30.05 -70.84
CA LYS A 29 43.88 29.45 -71.64
C LYS A 29 43.64 27.97 -71.98
N ASP A 30 42.39 27.62 -72.26
CA ASP A 30 42.07 26.24 -72.63
C ASP A 30 42.39 26.01 -74.12
N VAL A 31 43.43 25.20 -74.37
CA VAL A 31 43.94 24.88 -75.71
C VAL A 31 42.88 24.14 -76.54
N LEU A 32 42.02 23.34 -75.89
CA LEU A 32 40.94 22.58 -76.54
C LEU A 32 39.78 23.47 -76.99
N LEU A 33 39.72 24.71 -76.53
CA LEU A 33 38.67 25.66 -76.89
C LEU A 33 39.13 26.68 -77.94
N GLU A 34 40.38 26.68 -78.42
CA GLU A 34 40.92 27.71 -79.32
C GLU A 34 40.06 27.90 -80.59
N GLU A 35 39.56 26.82 -81.19
CA GLU A 35 38.76 26.81 -82.42
C GLU A 35 37.28 27.24 -82.26
N ILE A 36 36.81 27.43 -81.02
CA ILE A 36 35.40 27.77 -80.74
C ILE A 36 35.15 29.28 -80.74
N HIS A 37 34.04 29.69 -81.38
CA HIS A 37 33.59 31.08 -81.47
C HIS A 37 33.45 31.75 -80.09
N ARG A 38 33.87 33.02 -79.98
CA ARG A 38 33.99 33.78 -78.73
C ARG A 38 32.70 33.83 -77.89
N LEU A 39 31.53 33.82 -78.52
CA LEU A 39 30.23 33.79 -77.83
C LEU A 39 30.02 32.49 -77.02
N TRP A 40 30.38 31.33 -77.59
CA TRP A 40 30.21 30.05 -76.90
C TRP A 40 31.17 29.88 -75.73
N LYS A 41 32.38 30.46 -75.81
CA LYS A 41 33.32 30.56 -74.68
C LYS A 41 32.71 31.34 -73.52
N TRP A 42 32.03 32.44 -73.80
CA TRP A 42 31.31 33.23 -72.79
C TRP A 42 30.11 32.49 -72.19
N VAL A 43 29.32 31.77 -73.00
CA VAL A 43 28.20 30.96 -72.49
C VAL A 43 28.69 29.86 -71.56
N LEU A 44 29.74 29.13 -71.97
CA LEU A 44 30.38 28.10 -71.15
C LEU A 44 30.96 28.67 -69.85
N PHE A 45 31.60 29.84 -69.92
CA PHE A 45 32.08 30.57 -68.73
C PHE A 45 30.94 30.91 -67.77
N VAL A 46 29.82 31.45 -68.27
CA VAL A 46 28.66 31.83 -67.44
C VAL A 46 28.01 30.61 -66.78
N PHE A 47 27.86 29.49 -67.49
CA PHE A 47 27.33 28.25 -66.91
C PHE A 47 28.25 27.66 -65.83
N ARG A 48 29.57 27.66 -66.07
CA ARG A 48 30.53 27.21 -65.05
C ARG A 48 30.57 28.14 -63.85
N PHE A 49 30.58 29.45 -64.07
CA PHE A 49 30.50 30.46 -63.02
C PHE A 49 29.24 30.24 -62.16
N SER A 50 28.08 30.08 -62.81
CA SER A 50 26.79 29.92 -62.12
C SER A 50 26.73 28.61 -61.34
N SER A 51 27.16 27.49 -61.92
CA SER A 51 27.14 26.19 -61.23
C SER A 51 28.06 26.16 -60.00
N ILE A 52 29.28 26.67 -60.10
CA ILE A 52 30.22 26.72 -58.97
C ILE A 52 29.75 27.70 -57.90
N THR A 53 29.20 28.85 -58.31
CA THR A 53 28.64 29.83 -57.36
C THR A 53 27.44 29.25 -56.61
N ILE A 54 26.53 28.55 -57.29
CA ILE A 54 25.38 27.87 -56.65
C ILE A 54 25.86 26.77 -55.70
N LEU A 55 26.83 25.95 -56.09
CA LEU A 55 27.41 24.92 -55.22
C LEU A 55 28.08 25.52 -53.98
N ALA A 56 28.88 26.57 -54.14
CA ALA A 56 29.52 27.27 -53.04
C ALA A 56 28.51 27.97 -52.12
N LEU A 57 27.39 28.45 -52.67
CA LEU A 57 26.29 29.01 -51.89
C LEU A 57 25.53 27.95 -51.09
N LEU A 58 25.32 26.76 -51.66
CA LEU A 58 24.69 25.63 -50.93
C LEU A 58 25.56 25.15 -49.76
N LEU A 59 26.88 25.28 -49.87
CA LEU A 59 27.84 25.02 -48.80
C LEU A 59 27.72 25.98 -47.61
N LEU A 60 27.11 27.16 -47.79
CA LEU A 60 26.78 28.09 -46.71
C LEU A 60 25.46 27.74 -45.99
N GLU A 61 24.88 26.56 -46.28
CA GLU A 61 23.64 26.06 -45.68
C GLU A 61 22.53 27.12 -45.61
N PRO A 62 22.08 27.69 -46.74
CA PRO A 62 20.98 28.63 -46.73
C PRO A 62 19.70 27.93 -46.23
N ILE A 63 19.06 28.52 -45.24
CA ILE A 63 17.83 28.01 -44.62
C ILE A 63 16.66 28.82 -45.15
N LEU A 64 15.61 28.13 -45.58
CA LEU A 64 14.37 28.73 -46.00
C LEU A 64 13.37 28.68 -44.84
N GLU A 65 13.00 29.86 -44.34
CA GLU A 65 11.97 30.02 -43.31
C GLU A 65 10.59 30.06 -43.95
N SER A 66 9.78 29.06 -43.64
CA SER A 66 8.35 29.03 -43.95
C SER A 66 7.54 28.99 -42.66
N ILE A 67 6.44 29.73 -42.62
CA ILE A 67 5.49 29.66 -41.50
C ILE A 67 4.44 28.65 -41.90
N SER A 68 4.34 27.55 -41.15
CA SER A 68 3.28 26.56 -41.32
C SER A 68 2.30 26.74 -40.17
N SER A 69 1.04 27.02 -40.48
CA SER A 69 -0.03 27.02 -39.49
C SER A 69 -0.58 25.60 -39.34
N LYS A 70 -0.45 25.01 -38.14
CA LYS A 70 -1.17 23.80 -37.78
C LYS A 70 -2.39 24.19 -36.95
N LEU A 71 -3.56 23.76 -37.40
CA LEU A 71 -4.84 24.05 -36.76
C LEU A 71 -5.15 22.91 -35.79
N GLU A 72 -5.28 23.22 -34.51
CA GLU A 72 -5.63 22.28 -33.45
C GLU A 72 -7.12 22.43 -33.11
N LYS A 73 -7.90 21.40 -33.45
CA LYS A 73 -9.32 21.31 -33.08
C LYS A 73 -9.45 21.26 -31.55
N PRO A 74 -10.50 21.86 -30.97
CA PRO A 74 -10.73 21.74 -29.54
C PRO A 74 -11.15 20.30 -29.18
N ILE A 75 -10.67 19.85 -28.03
CA ILE A 75 -10.90 18.52 -27.49
C ILE A 75 -12.18 18.57 -26.65
N ILE A 76 -13.10 17.63 -26.87
CA ILE A 76 -14.25 17.41 -26.01
C ILE A 76 -14.03 16.10 -25.28
N VAL A 77 -14.00 16.16 -23.95
CA VAL A 77 -13.86 14.97 -23.11
C VAL A 77 -15.25 14.47 -22.77
N MET A 78 -15.59 13.25 -23.18
CA MET A 78 -16.84 12.57 -22.78
C MET A 78 -16.50 11.50 -21.75
N ALA A 79 -16.98 11.64 -20.53
CA ALA A 79 -16.71 10.76 -19.42
C ALA A 79 -17.99 10.07 -18.94
N GLN A 80 -17.97 8.74 -18.91
CA GLN A 80 -19.08 7.90 -18.46
C GLN A 80 -18.73 7.23 -17.13
N ASP A 81 -19.62 7.41 -16.16
CA ASP A 81 -19.58 6.67 -14.90
C ASP A 81 -19.92 5.19 -15.14
N ASN A 82 -19.05 4.31 -14.65
CA ASN A 82 -19.11 2.85 -14.84
C ASN A 82 -19.34 2.12 -13.50
N SER A 83 -19.87 2.82 -12.51
CA SER A 83 -20.19 2.26 -11.20
C SER A 83 -21.43 1.36 -11.18
N GLU A 84 -21.45 0.43 -10.23
CA GLU A 84 -22.56 -0.51 -10.02
C GLU A 84 -23.87 0.16 -9.55
N SER A 85 -23.80 1.32 -8.91
CA SER A 85 -24.96 2.05 -8.38
C SER A 85 -25.94 2.45 -9.48
N LEU A 86 -25.47 2.73 -10.70
CA LEU A 86 -26.30 3.07 -11.85
C LEU A 86 -27.28 1.96 -12.24
N LEU A 87 -26.91 0.69 -12.02
CA LEU A 87 -27.76 -0.48 -12.30
C LEU A 87 -28.81 -0.76 -11.22
N MET A 88 -28.72 -0.10 -10.06
CA MET A 88 -29.69 -0.27 -8.97
C MET A 88 -30.99 0.54 -9.20
N SER A 89 -31.01 1.40 -10.22
CA SER A 89 -32.18 2.21 -10.58
C SER A 89 -33.19 1.45 -11.46
N LYS A 90 -34.44 1.93 -11.50
CA LYS A 90 -35.51 1.34 -12.34
C LYS A 90 -35.18 1.36 -13.85
N ASP A 91 -34.28 2.24 -14.27
CA ASP A 91 -33.91 2.46 -15.67
C ASP A 91 -32.72 1.58 -16.12
N SER A 92 -32.30 0.60 -15.31
CA SER A 92 -31.19 -0.31 -15.60
C SER A 92 -31.30 -1.03 -16.96
N THR A 93 -32.52 -1.29 -17.44
CA THR A 93 -32.73 -1.91 -18.76
C THR A 93 -32.51 -0.92 -19.91
N TYR A 94 -32.95 0.33 -19.75
CA TYR A 94 -32.72 1.40 -20.74
C TYR A 94 -31.24 1.78 -20.83
N LEU A 95 -30.55 1.86 -19.69
CA LEU A 95 -29.11 2.15 -19.61
C LEU A 95 -28.24 1.10 -20.30
N LYS A 96 -28.63 -0.19 -20.25
CA LYS A 96 -27.86 -1.28 -20.86
C LYS A 96 -27.97 -1.35 -22.38
N GLU A 97 -29.11 -0.96 -22.94
CA GLU A 97 -29.41 -1.22 -24.36
C GLU A 97 -29.56 0.06 -25.21
N GLU A 98 -30.42 1.00 -24.81
CA GLU A 98 -30.79 2.17 -25.64
C GLU A 98 -29.83 3.35 -25.45
N TYR A 99 -29.52 3.69 -24.20
CA TYR A 99 -28.63 4.80 -23.85
C TYR A 99 -27.25 4.71 -24.51
N LYS A 100 -26.66 3.51 -24.54
CA LYS A 100 -25.33 3.27 -25.12
C LYS A 100 -25.27 3.67 -26.59
N ASN A 101 -26.34 3.40 -27.35
CA ASN A 101 -26.43 3.77 -28.76
C ASN A 101 -26.59 5.29 -28.93
N GLU A 102 -27.41 5.93 -28.11
CA GLU A 102 -27.59 7.38 -28.13
C GLU A 102 -26.29 8.12 -27.78
N PHE A 103 -25.55 7.67 -26.76
CA PHE A 103 -24.28 8.24 -26.36
C PHE A 103 -23.19 8.09 -27.43
N LEU A 104 -23.13 6.93 -28.09
CA LEU A 104 -22.24 6.72 -29.24
C LEU A 104 -22.61 7.61 -30.42
N SER A 105 -23.91 7.81 -30.68
CA SER A 105 -24.37 8.72 -31.72
C SER A 105 -23.97 10.18 -31.44
N LEU A 106 -24.06 10.62 -30.18
CA LEU A 106 -23.63 11.96 -29.77
C LEU A 106 -22.13 12.16 -29.98
N LYS A 107 -21.31 11.15 -29.64
CA LYS A 107 -19.87 11.15 -29.90
C LYS A 107 -19.58 11.36 -31.39
N GLU A 108 -20.26 10.62 -32.26
CA GLU A 108 -20.05 10.73 -33.71
C GLU A 108 -20.39 12.14 -34.24
N ARG A 109 -21.53 12.69 -33.81
CA ARG A 109 -21.96 14.06 -34.20
C ARG A 109 -20.98 15.13 -33.72
N LEU A 110 -20.54 15.08 -32.47
CA LEU A 110 -19.53 16.00 -31.94
C LEU A 110 -18.17 15.84 -32.65
N GLY A 111 -17.83 14.61 -33.06
CA GLY A 111 -16.59 14.28 -33.77
C GLY A 111 -16.47 14.91 -35.17
N GLU A 112 -17.56 15.38 -35.76
CA GLU A 112 -17.51 16.11 -37.05
C GLU A 112 -16.72 17.42 -36.91
N LYS A 113 -16.91 18.14 -35.81
CA LYS A 113 -16.28 19.46 -35.56
C LYS A 113 -15.13 19.40 -34.57
N PHE A 114 -15.18 18.51 -33.59
CA PHE A 114 -14.25 18.48 -32.46
C PHE A 114 -13.41 17.20 -32.42
N ASP A 115 -12.35 17.21 -31.62
CA ASP A 115 -11.60 15.99 -31.27
C ASP A 115 -12.22 15.37 -30.00
N VAL A 116 -12.98 14.29 -30.15
CA VAL A 116 -13.75 13.71 -29.03
C VAL A 116 -12.96 12.57 -28.38
N GLN A 117 -12.56 12.77 -27.12
CA GLN A 117 -11.88 11.76 -26.31
C GLN A 117 -12.85 11.19 -25.28
N CYS A 118 -12.92 9.87 -25.20
CA CYS A 118 -13.86 9.18 -24.32
C CYS A 118 -13.15 8.50 -23.16
N TYR A 119 -13.73 8.58 -21.98
CA TYR A 119 -13.25 7.91 -20.78
C TYR A 119 -14.41 7.21 -20.06
N THR A 120 -14.07 6.13 -19.39
CA THR A 120 -14.90 5.53 -18.35
C THR A 120 -14.25 5.79 -17.00
N PHE A 121 -15.04 6.00 -15.96
CA PHE A 121 -14.52 6.20 -14.61
C PHE A 121 -15.40 5.49 -13.58
N GLY A 122 -14.76 5.10 -12.49
CA GLY A 122 -15.37 4.40 -11.36
C GLY A 122 -14.29 4.26 -10.29
N SER A 123 -13.80 3.03 -10.09
CA SER A 123 -12.65 2.77 -9.23
C SER A 123 -11.34 3.32 -9.81
N LYS A 124 -11.21 3.30 -11.14
CA LYS A 124 -10.10 3.87 -11.90
C LYS A 124 -10.63 4.59 -13.14
N VAL A 125 -9.80 5.43 -13.76
CA VAL A 125 -10.14 6.11 -15.01
C VAL A 125 -9.50 5.38 -16.19
N ALA A 126 -10.32 4.88 -17.10
CA ALA A 126 -9.89 4.13 -18.28
C ALA A 126 -10.24 4.88 -19.58
N GLU A 127 -9.37 4.74 -20.59
CA GLU A 127 -9.59 5.35 -21.91
C GLU A 127 -10.49 4.47 -22.78
N GLY A 128 -11.47 5.07 -23.44
CA GLY A 128 -12.48 4.37 -24.23
C GLY A 128 -13.85 4.27 -23.56
N LEU A 129 -14.76 3.51 -24.20
CA LEU A 129 -16.15 3.30 -23.78
C LEU A 129 -16.44 1.81 -23.53
N SER A 130 -15.70 1.18 -22.63
CA SER A 130 -16.01 -0.15 -22.10
C SER A 130 -16.99 0.00 -20.94
N ILE A 131 -18.27 0.14 -21.28
CA ILE A 131 -19.35 0.30 -20.28
C ILE A 131 -19.87 -1.08 -19.91
N ASP A 132 -19.59 -1.52 -18.70
CA ASP A 132 -20.05 -2.78 -18.10
C ASP A 132 -20.68 -2.61 -16.70
N PHE A 133 -20.57 -1.42 -16.12
CA PHE A 133 -21.08 -1.04 -14.81
C PHE A 133 -20.57 -1.93 -13.66
N SER A 134 -19.31 -2.37 -13.73
CA SER A 134 -18.70 -3.30 -12.77
C SER A 134 -17.91 -2.62 -11.64
N ASP A 135 -17.71 -1.30 -11.70
CA ASP A 135 -16.87 -0.60 -10.74
C ASP A 135 -17.55 -0.51 -9.35
N LYS A 136 -16.80 -0.91 -8.32
CA LYS A 136 -17.24 -1.00 -6.90
C LYS A 136 -17.11 0.32 -6.13
N SER A 137 -16.56 1.35 -6.75
CA SER A 137 -16.42 2.68 -6.19
C SER A 137 -16.48 3.73 -7.30
N THR A 138 -16.73 4.99 -6.92
CA THR A 138 -16.86 6.12 -7.85
C THR A 138 -15.96 7.26 -7.40
N ASN A 139 -14.96 7.58 -8.22
CA ASN A 139 -14.02 8.66 -7.98
C ASN A 139 -14.03 9.69 -9.13
N ILE A 140 -14.99 10.63 -9.08
CA ILE A 140 -15.12 11.72 -10.05
C ILE A 140 -13.92 12.69 -9.96
N SER A 141 -13.31 12.85 -8.78
CA SER A 141 -12.18 13.76 -8.60
C SER A 141 -10.94 13.33 -9.39
N GLU A 142 -10.70 12.02 -9.51
CA GLU A 142 -9.59 11.47 -10.27
C GLU A 142 -9.77 11.64 -11.78
N LEU A 143 -11.00 11.56 -12.29
CA LEU A 143 -11.31 11.90 -13.68
C LEU A 143 -10.82 13.33 -14.01
N PHE A 144 -11.13 14.30 -13.16
CA PHE A 144 -10.70 15.69 -13.38
C PHE A 144 -9.18 15.85 -13.25
N ASP A 145 -8.56 15.20 -12.28
CA ASP A 145 -7.11 15.28 -12.08
C ASP A 145 -6.33 14.64 -13.24
N GLN A 146 -6.79 13.49 -13.73
CA GLN A 146 -6.22 12.85 -14.91
C GLN A 146 -6.47 13.68 -16.17
N THR A 147 -7.66 14.25 -16.34
CA THR A 147 -7.96 15.14 -17.48
C THR A 147 -7.05 16.35 -17.48
N PHE A 148 -6.88 17.01 -16.33
CA PHE A 148 -5.97 18.15 -16.17
C PHE A 148 -4.52 17.78 -16.50
N THR A 149 -4.06 16.62 -16.05
CA THR A 149 -2.68 16.17 -16.24
C THR A 149 -2.40 15.76 -17.69
N ARG A 150 -3.30 14.98 -18.31
CA ARG A 150 -3.14 14.46 -19.67
C ARG A 150 -3.32 15.54 -20.74
N LEU A 151 -4.26 16.46 -20.53
CA LEU A 151 -4.59 17.52 -21.48
C LEU A 151 -3.98 18.87 -21.11
N TYR A 152 -2.96 18.87 -20.24
CA TYR A 152 -2.22 20.08 -19.91
C TYR A 152 -1.64 20.72 -21.19
N ASN A 153 -1.89 22.02 -21.38
CA ASN A 153 -1.55 22.79 -22.59
C ASN A 153 -2.17 22.34 -23.91
N ARG A 154 -3.18 21.45 -23.90
CA ARG A 154 -3.99 21.14 -25.10
C ARG A 154 -5.22 22.05 -25.16
N ASN A 155 -5.81 22.16 -26.35
CA ASN A 155 -7.02 22.96 -26.55
C ASN A 155 -8.27 22.24 -26.00
N LEU A 156 -8.41 22.11 -24.68
CA LEU A 156 -9.59 21.49 -24.05
C LEU A 156 -10.80 22.43 -24.14
N GLY A 157 -11.83 22.02 -24.87
CA GLY A 157 -13.03 22.81 -25.16
C GLY A 157 -14.15 22.65 -24.14
N ALA A 158 -14.50 21.41 -23.79
CA ALA A 158 -15.55 21.11 -22.81
C ALA A 158 -15.36 19.70 -22.23
N ILE A 159 -16.00 19.46 -21.08
CA ILE A 159 -16.14 18.12 -20.49
C ILE A 159 -17.62 17.78 -20.42
N VAL A 160 -18.02 16.62 -20.93
CA VAL A 160 -19.34 16.02 -20.77
C VAL A 160 -19.21 14.90 -19.74
N LEU A 161 -19.81 15.08 -18.57
CA LEU A 161 -19.78 14.14 -17.45
C LEU A 161 -21.14 13.43 -17.35
N VAL A 162 -21.18 12.11 -17.45
CA VAL A 162 -22.41 11.33 -17.26
C VAL A 162 -22.29 10.53 -15.97
N SER A 163 -23.17 10.79 -15.00
CA SER A 163 -23.14 10.18 -13.66
C SER A 163 -24.47 10.41 -12.94
N ASP A 164 -24.71 9.70 -11.84
CA ASP A 164 -25.77 10.02 -10.88
C ASP A 164 -25.34 11.06 -9.82
N GLY A 165 -24.06 11.47 -9.83
CA GLY A 165 -23.49 12.48 -8.94
C GLY A 165 -23.04 11.94 -7.58
N ILE A 166 -23.14 10.62 -7.37
CA ILE A 166 -22.64 9.96 -6.17
C ILE A 166 -21.12 9.78 -6.33
N TYR A 167 -20.38 10.08 -5.27
CA TYR A 167 -18.97 9.74 -5.18
C TYR A 167 -18.72 9.17 -3.79
N ASN A 168 -17.91 8.12 -3.71
CA ASN A 168 -17.61 7.45 -2.45
C ASN A 168 -16.11 7.20 -2.25
N ASN A 169 -15.31 7.65 -3.21
CA ASN A 169 -13.86 7.66 -3.15
C ASN A 169 -13.31 8.97 -3.72
N GLY A 170 -12.11 9.35 -3.28
CA GLY A 170 -11.47 10.60 -3.65
C GLY A 170 -11.99 11.82 -2.88
N SER A 171 -11.63 13.00 -3.37
CA SER A 171 -12.03 14.28 -2.76
C SER A 171 -13.33 14.82 -3.37
N GLU A 172 -13.94 15.81 -2.74
CA GLU A 172 -15.11 16.50 -3.32
C GLU A 172 -14.80 16.97 -4.76
N PRO A 173 -15.54 16.50 -5.78
CA PRO A 173 -15.17 16.69 -7.19
C PRO A 173 -15.04 18.15 -7.61
N ILE A 174 -15.74 19.06 -6.91
CA ILE A 174 -15.71 20.50 -7.20
C ILE A 174 -14.31 21.11 -7.07
N TYR A 175 -13.47 20.59 -6.17
CA TYR A 175 -12.11 21.10 -5.97
C TYR A 175 -11.17 20.68 -7.10
N SER A 176 -11.30 19.44 -7.59
CA SER A 176 -10.52 18.98 -8.75
C SER A 176 -11.00 19.64 -10.05
N ALA A 177 -12.31 19.84 -10.20
CA ALA A 177 -12.88 20.57 -11.34
C ALA A 177 -12.34 22.02 -11.43
N GLU A 178 -12.12 22.71 -10.30
CA GLU A 178 -11.54 24.07 -10.28
C GLU A 178 -10.11 24.15 -10.85
N LYS A 179 -9.37 23.04 -10.88
CA LYS A 179 -8.03 22.99 -11.51
C LYS A 179 -8.13 23.20 -13.02
N ILE A 180 -9.24 22.78 -13.63
CA ILE A 180 -9.53 22.91 -15.07
C ILE A 180 -10.19 24.26 -15.34
N LYS A 181 -9.39 25.33 -15.30
CA LYS A 181 -9.91 26.70 -15.45
C LYS A 181 -10.45 26.95 -16.87
N LYS A 182 -11.60 27.62 -16.95
CA LYS A 182 -12.23 28.12 -18.18
C LYS A 182 -12.69 27.04 -19.17
N VAL A 183 -12.97 25.83 -18.67
CA VAL A 183 -13.57 24.75 -19.47
C VAL A 183 -14.96 24.47 -18.91
N PRO A 184 -16.05 24.64 -19.70
CA PRO A 184 -17.39 24.30 -19.26
C PRO A 184 -17.54 22.79 -19.07
N ILE A 185 -18.13 22.40 -17.93
CA ILE A 185 -18.51 21.02 -17.63
C ILE A 185 -20.01 20.90 -17.83
N TYR A 186 -20.43 20.07 -18.76
CA TYR A 186 -21.81 19.69 -18.97
C TYR A 186 -22.08 18.35 -18.33
N SER A 187 -23.04 18.26 -17.43
CA SER A 187 -23.37 16.98 -16.78
C SER A 187 -24.66 16.40 -17.35
N ILE A 188 -24.69 15.11 -17.64
CA ILE A 188 -25.92 14.35 -17.90
C ILE A 188 -26.25 13.60 -16.61
N ALA A 189 -27.36 13.96 -15.99
CA ALA A 189 -27.82 13.39 -14.74
C ALA A 189 -28.49 12.03 -14.96
N LEU A 190 -27.97 10.99 -14.31
CA LEU A 190 -28.55 9.65 -14.25
C LEU A 190 -29.15 9.36 -12.87
N GLY A 191 -29.93 8.28 -12.77
CA GLY A 191 -30.50 7.81 -11.51
C GLY A 191 -31.69 8.64 -10.99
N ASP A 192 -32.30 8.14 -9.91
CA ASP A 192 -33.50 8.73 -9.29
C ASP A 192 -33.11 9.51 -8.02
N THR A 193 -33.63 10.74 -7.89
CA THR A 193 -33.43 11.60 -6.72
C THR A 193 -34.48 11.38 -5.63
N ASN A 194 -35.54 10.63 -5.94
CA ASN A 194 -36.56 10.31 -4.95
C ASN A 194 -35.97 9.44 -3.85
N ALA A 195 -36.23 9.83 -2.60
CA ALA A 195 -35.95 8.99 -1.45
C ALA A 195 -36.82 7.73 -1.52
N HIS A 196 -36.18 6.57 -1.58
CA HIS A 196 -36.84 5.27 -1.50
C HIS A 196 -36.73 4.69 -0.10
N LYS A 197 -37.69 3.84 0.26
CA LYS A 197 -37.61 3.04 1.47
C LYS A 197 -36.47 2.07 1.32
N ASP A 198 -35.55 2.05 2.27
CA ASP A 198 -34.42 1.13 2.23
C ASP A 198 -33.91 0.82 3.63
N GLN A 199 -33.35 -0.37 3.78
CA GLN A 199 -32.67 -0.80 4.99
C GLN A 199 -31.26 -1.24 4.61
N ILE A 200 -30.26 -0.86 5.42
CA ILE A 200 -28.88 -1.16 5.07
C ILE A 200 -28.01 -1.39 6.30
N LEU A 201 -27.16 -2.41 6.22
CA LEU A 201 -26.00 -2.56 7.09
C LEU A 201 -24.90 -1.64 6.59
N SER A 202 -24.73 -0.48 7.23
CA SER A 202 -23.79 0.54 6.75
C SER A 202 -22.34 0.20 7.10
N GLU A 203 -22.10 -0.41 8.26
CA GLU A 203 -20.76 -0.72 8.76
C GLU A 203 -20.80 -1.90 9.74
N VAL A 204 -19.71 -2.68 9.79
CA VAL A 204 -19.48 -3.72 10.79
C VAL A 204 -18.07 -3.52 11.36
N VAL A 205 -17.98 -3.07 12.60
CA VAL A 205 -16.70 -2.82 13.28
C VAL A 205 -16.39 -4.02 14.16
N HIS A 206 -15.20 -4.60 14.00
CA HIS A 206 -14.77 -5.78 14.76
C HIS A 206 -13.26 -5.77 14.98
N ASN A 207 -12.81 -6.56 15.94
CA ASN A 207 -11.39 -6.89 16.05
C ASN A 207 -10.98 -7.81 14.89
N ARG A 208 -9.90 -7.46 14.19
CA ARG A 208 -9.33 -8.31 13.14
C ARG A 208 -8.73 -9.61 13.69
N LEU A 209 -8.31 -9.58 14.96
CA LEU A 209 -7.64 -10.69 15.62
C LEU A 209 -8.39 -11.07 16.91
N ALA A 210 -8.59 -12.37 17.09
CA ALA A 210 -9.13 -12.96 18.31
C ALA A 210 -8.27 -14.16 18.73
N TYR A 211 -8.45 -14.61 19.96
CA TYR A 211 -7.72 -15.77 20.49
C TYR A 211 -8.70 -16.89 20.79
N LEU A 212 -8.28 -18.13 20.51
CA LEU A 212 -9.10 -19.31 20.74
C LEU A 212 -9.64 -19.35 22.19
N GLY A 213 -10.96 -19.48 22.32
CA GLY A 213 -11.70 -19.53 23.59
C GLY A 213 -11.95 -18.18 24.27
N ASN A 214 -11.61 -17.05 23.63
CA ASN A 214 -11.95 -15.72 24.12
C ASN A 214 -13.16 -15.14 23.38
N ASP A 215 -13.85 -14.22 24.07
CA ASP A 215 -14.90 -13.40 23.49
C ASP A 215 -14.31 -12.15 22.82
N PHE A 216 -14.92 -11.70 21.72
CA PHE A 216 -14.60 -10.45 21.04
C PHE A 216 -15.87 -9.66 20.69
N PRO A 217 -15.83 -8.32 20.77
CA PRO A 217 -16.96 -7.48 20.40
C PRO A 217 -17.07 -7.31 18.88
N VAL A 218 -18.32 -7.19 18.40
CA VAL A 218 -18.67 -6.81 17.03
C VAL A 218 -19.77 -5.77 17.10
N GLU A 219 -19.58 -4.62 16.47
CA GLU A 219 -20.56 -3.55 16.41
C GLU A 219 -21.14 -3.44 15.00
N VAL A 220 -22.46 -3.61 14.88
CA VAL A 220 -23.17 -3.56 13.60
C VAL A 220 -23.95 -2.26 13.50
N ALA A 221 -23.62 -1.43 12.52
CA ALA A 221 -24.33 -0.20 12.23
C ALA A 221 -25.47 -0.45 11.24
N LEU A 222 -26.70 -0.20 11.69
CA LEU A 222 -27.91 -0.33 10.89
C LEU A 222 -28.48 1.06 10.57
N LYS A 223 -28.74 1.32 9.30
CA LYS A 223 -29.54 2.45 8.82
C LYS A 223 -30.85 1.96 8.22
N SER A 224 -31.92 2.69 8.43
CA SER A 224 -33.22 2.40 7.82
C SER A 224 -33.96 3.69 7.53
N LYS A 225 -34.61 3.75 6.36
CA LYS A 225 -35.31 4.93 5.86
C LYS A 225 -36.78 4.63 5.57
N ASP A 226 -37.69 5.46 6.09
CA ASP A 226 -39.15 5.42 5.86
C ASP A 226 -39.83 4.11 6.30
N PHE A 227 -39.31 3.50 7.37
CA PHE A 227 -39.79 2.27 8.01
C PHE A 227 -40.27 2.46 9.47
N LEU A 228 -40.69 3.68 9.84
CA LEU A 228 -41.17 4.00 11.18
C LEU A 228 -42.21 2.99 11.70
N GLY A 229 -41.96 2.46 12.90
CA GLY A 229 -42.83 1.53 13.61
C GLY A 229 -42.67 0.06 13.22
N GLN A 230 -41.83 -0.25 12.21
CA GLN A 230 -41.52 -1.63 11.85
C GLN A 230 -40.49 -2.26 12.78
N ARG A 231 -40.42 -3.59 12.76
CA ARG A 231 -39.44 -4.38 13.51
C ARG A 231 -38.64 -5.23 12.55
N THR A 232 -37.35 -5.32 12.82
CA THR A 232 -36.40 -6.10 12.03
C THR A 232 -35.48 -6.88 12.96
N VAL A 233 -34.85 -7.94 12.46
CA VAL A 233 -33.93 -8.77 13.23
C VAL A 233 -32.56 -8.72 12.57
N VAL A 234 -31.55 -8.27 13.32
CA VAL A 234 -30.15 -8.35 12.92
C VAL A 234 -29.56 -9.63 13.49
N SER A 235 -28.88 -10.43 12.67
CA SER A 235 -28.26 -11.68 13.09
C SER A 235 -26.86 -11.88 12.55
N ILE A 236 -26.04 -12.59 13.30
CA ILE A 236 -24.70 -13.01 12.90
C ILE A 236 -24.71 -14.53 12.71
N VAL A 237 -24.18 -14.98 11.57
CA VAL A 237 -24.09 -16.39 11.15
C VAL A 237 -22.62 -16.78 11.00
N HIS A 238 -22.26 -17.97 11.46
CA HIS A 238 -20.92 -18.56 11.29
C HIS A 238 -21.09 -20.03 10.91
N GLY A 239 -20.41 -20.48 9.84
CA GLY A 239 -20.48 -21.88 9.38
C GLY A 239 -21.89 -22.36 9.05
N GLY A 240 -22.75 -21.45 8.55
CA GLY A 240 -24.15 -21.73 8.23
C GLY A 240 -25.12 -21.75 9.42
N SER A 241 -24.64 -21.53 10.65
CA SER A 241 -25.47 -21.50 11.86
C SER A 241 -25.57 -20.09 12.44
N LYS A 242 -26.77 -19.67 12.87
CA LYS A 242 -27.00 -18.40 13.56
C LYS A 242 -26.37 -18.45 14.97
N ILE A 243 -25.39 -17.59 15.23
CA ILE A 243 -24.65 -17.56 16.50
C ILE A 243 -25.13 -16.44 17.43
N ALA A 244 -25.67 -15.35 16.88
CA ALA A 244 -26.25 -14.26 17.64
C ALA A 244 -27.39 -13.58 16.87
N SER A 245 -28.36 -12.99 17.57
CA SER A 245 -29.41 -12.18 16.95
C SER A 245 -30.05 -11.21 17.93
N GLN A 246 -30.51 -10.08 17.43
CA GLN A 246 -31.21 -9.05 18.20
C GLN A 246 -32.37 -8.46 17.37
N GLU A 247 -33.53 -8.30 18.02
CA GLU A 247 -34.69 -7.61 17.44
C GLU A 247 -34.54 -6.10 17.66
N ILE A 248 -34.79 -5.33 16.61
CA ILE A 248 -34.66 -3.87 16.57
C ILE A 248 -36.00 -3.28 16.16
N VAL A 249 -36.42 -2.24 16.87
CA VAL A 249 -37.62 -1.46 16.55
C VAL A 249 -37.17 -0.15 15.91
N ILE A 250 -37.68 0.13 14.71
CA ILE A 250 -37.38 1.35 13.96
C ILE A 250 -38.31 2.45 14.48
N ASP A 251 -37.76 3.43 15.20
CA ASP A 251 -38.54 4.45 15.93
C ASP A 251 -38.60 5.82 15.23
N LYS A 252 -37.94 5.97 14.08
CA LYS A 252 -37.88 7.19 13.26
C LYS A 252 -37.90 6.83 11.77
N ASP A 253 -38.32 7.76 10.93
CA ASP A 253 -38.22 7.61 9.46
C ASP A 253 -36.78 7.67 8.96
N ASP A 254 -35.88 8.43 9.61
CA ASP A 254 -34.44 8.36 9.39
C ASP A 254 -33.79 7.73 10.63
N PHE A 255 -33.62 6.42 10.59
CA PHE A 255 -33.20 5.60 11.72
C PHE A 255 -31.74 5.17 11.56
N PHE A 256 -30.96 5.37 12.62
CA PHE A 256 -29.59 4.87 12.73
C PHE A 256 -29.36 4.32 14.14
N THR A 257 -28.77 3.13 14.22
CA THR A 257 -28.36 2.53 15.48
C THR A 257 -27.11 1.68 15.31
N VAL A 258 -26.31 1.58 16.37
CA VAL A 258 -25.19 0.65 16.48
C VAL A 258 -25.58 -0.47 17.45
N ILE A 259 -25.43 -1.72 17.02
CA ILE A 259 -25.91 -2.91 17.72
C ILE A 259 -24.67 -3.71 18.16
N PRO A 260 -24.38 -3.76 19.47
CA PRO A 260 -23.22 -4.50 19.97
C PRO A 260 -23.53 -6.00 20.12
N PHE A 261 -22.67 -6.83 19.56
CA PHE A 261 -22.62 -8.27 19.73
C PHE A 261 -21.32 -8.68 20.42
N VAL A 262 -21.36 -9.78 21.16
CA VAL A 262 -20.17 -10.43 21.75
C VAL A 262 -20.14 -11.87 21.27
N LEU A 263 -19.06 -12.25 20.59
CA LEU A 263 -18.91 -13.54 19.94
C LEU A 263 -17.71 -14.31 20.54
N GLU A 264 -17.82 -15.62 20.64
CA GLU A 264 -16.75 -16.50 21.15
C GLU A 264 -15.94 -17.12 20.00
N ALA A 265 -14.62 -17.03 20.06
CA ALA A 265 -13.73 -17.62 19.07
C ALA A 265 -13.52 -19.13 19.30
N LYS A 266 -14.21 -19.98 18.53
CA LYS A 266 -14.23 -21.45 18.75
C LYS A 266 -13.28 -22.27 17.89
N LYS A 267 -12.77 -21.71 16.79
CA LYS A 267 -11.91 -22.38 15.81
C LYS A 267 -10.77 -21.45 15.41
N THR A 268 -9.59 -22.02 15.25
CA THR A 268 -8.35 -21.31 14.89
C THR A 268 -8.28 -20.99 13.40
N GLY A 269 -7.44 -20.03 13.04
CA GLY A 269 -7.29 -19.49 11.70
C GLY A 269 -8.39 -18.50 11.32
N ILE A 270 -8.36 -18.02 10.08
CA ILE A 270 -9.31 -17.05 9.54
C ILE A 270 -10.71 -17.64 9.49
N GLN A 271 -11.62 -17.03 10.26
CA GLN A 271 -13.03 -17.39 10.35
C GLN A 271 -13.90 -16.35 9.64
N LYS A 272 -14.79 -16.81 8.76
CA LYS A 272 -15.79 -16.00 8.09
C LYS A 272 -17.07 -15.90 8.92
N TYR A 273 -17.52 -14.68 9.16
CA TYR A 273 -18.80 -14.36 9.79
C TYR A 273 -19.66 -13.55 8.81
N THR A 274 -20.96 -13.75 8.87
CA THR A 274 -21.93 -13.05 8.02
C THR A 274 -22.93 -12.35 8.91
N VAL A 275 -23.00 -11.03 8.82
CA VAL A 275 -24.07 -10.22 9.40
C VAL A 275 -25.19 -10.11 8.37
N SER A 276 -26.42 -10.39 8.79
CA SER A 276 -27.61 -10.21 7.97
C SER A 276 -28.69 -9.48 8.75
N VAL A 277 -29.47 -8.66 8.05
CA VAL A 277 -30.69 -8.10 8.58
C VAL A 277 -31.90 -8.61 7.81
N GLN A 278 -32.99 -8.85 8.53
CA GLN A 278 -34.23 -9.35 7.94
C GLN A 278 -34.83 -8.29 7.00
N PRO A 279 -35.13 -8.66 5.74
CA PRO A 279 -35.73 -7.75 4.79
C PRO A 279 -37.15 -7.34 5.20
N LEU A 280 -37.48 -6.09 4.93
CA LEU A 280 -38.79 -5.47 5.10
C LEU A 280 -39.47 -5.26 3.74
N ASP A 281 -40.80 -5.22 3.75
CA ASP A 281 -41.59 -5.03 2.53
C ASP A 281 -41.41 -3.60 1.99
N GLY A 282 -41.01 -3.49 0.72
CA GLY A 282 -40.86 -2.22 0.01
C GLY A 282 -39.46 -1.64 -0.01
N GLU A 283 -38.45 -2.38 0.43
CA GLU A 283 -37.03 -2.02 0.24
C GLU A 283 -36.67 -1.89 -1.25
N LEU A 284 -35.77 -0.96 -1.56
CA LEU A 284 -35.25 -0.78 -2.92
C LEU A 284 -34.33 -1.94 -3.32
N THR A 285 -33.46 -2.38 -2.41
CA THR A 285 -32.56 -3.49 -2.65
C THR A 285 -32.33 -4.28 -1.37
N VAL A 286 -32.26 -5.62 -1.49
CA VAL A 286 -31.91 -6.50 -0.35
C VAL A 286 -30.43 -6.87 -0.34
N SER A 287 -29.68 -6.49 -1.37
CA SER A 287 -28.25 -6.85 -1.53
C SER A 287 -27.34 -6.21 -0.49
N ASN A 288 -27.78 -5.10 0.11
CA ASN A 288 -27.10 -4.33 1.14
C ASN A 288 -27.52 -4.72 2.58
N ASN A 289 -28.42 -5.71 2.73
CA ASN A 289 -28.82 -6.29 4.01
C ASN A 289 -27.87 -7.35 4.55
N GLN A 290 -26.82 -7.69 3.80
CA GLN A 290 -25.84 -8.69 4.20
C GLN A 290 -24.41 -8.20 3.99
N ARG A 291 -23.58 -8.38 5.02
CA ARG A 291 -22.12 -8.14 4.97
C ARG A 291 -21.36 -9.28 5.60
N ASP A 292 -20.28 -9.68 4.94
CA ASP A 292 -19.32 -10.64 5.48
C ASP A 292 -18.17 -9.88 6.15
N PHE A 293 -17.61 -10.47 7.21
CA PHE A 293 -16.39 -10.01 7.84
C PHE A 293 -15.55 -11.21 8.31
N TYR A 294 -14.24 -11.00 8.47
CA TYR A 294 -13.29 -12.05 8.78
C TYR A 294 -12.54 -11.74 10.07
N VAL A 295 -12.29 -12.78 10.88
CA VAL A 295 -11.51 -12.67 12.11
C VAL A 295 -10.44 -13.75 12.11
N ASP A 296 -9.18 -13.36 12.27
CA ASP A 296 -8.06 -14.27 12.46
C ASP A 296 -8.00 -14.75 13.90
N VAL A 297 -8.20 -16.05 14.12
CA VAL A 297 -8.22 -16.66 15.45
C VAL A 297 -6.91 -17.38 15.73
N LEU A 298 -6.08 -16.83 16.59
CA LEU A 298 -4.80 -17.45 16.95
C LEU A 298 -4.95 -18.49 18.07
N ASP A 299 -4.25 -19.60 17.90
CA ASP A 299 -4.05 -20.63 18.93
C ASP A 299 -2.83 -20.28 19.78
N SER A 300 -3.01 -19.59 20.92
CA SER A 300 -1.84 -19.28 21.76
C SER A 300 -2.17 -19.00 23.23
N LYS A 301 -2.72 -19.99 23.92
CA LYS A 301 -2.48 -20.05 25.38
C LYS A 301 -1.07 -20.61 25.61
N GLN A 302 -0.14 -19.74 25.94
CA GLN A 302 1.23 -20.09 26.33
C GLN A 302 1.22 -20.65 27.76
N SER A 303 1.63 -21.89 27.95
CA SER A 303 1.72 -22.51 29.28
C SER A 303 2.97 -22.06 30.02
N VAL A 304 2.83 -21.55 31.24
CA VAL A 304 3.91 -21.11 32.12
C VAL A 304 3.90 -21.96 33.39
N LEU A 305 5.02 -22.59 33.73
CA LEU A 305 5.17 -23.35 34.96
C LEU A 305 5.88 -22.49 36.02
N ILE A 306 5.27 -22.26 37.17
CA ILE A 306 5.97 -21.76 38.36
C ILE A 306 6.37 -22.95 39.21
N LEU A 307 7.67 -23.24 39.25
CA LEU A 307 8.24 -24.32 40.01
C LEU A 307 8.98 -23.77 41.23
N ALA A 308 8.52 -24.13 42.42
CA ALA A 308 9.05 -23.58 43.67
C ALA A 308 9.57 -24.67 44.62
N GLY A 309 10.67 -24.39 45.31
CA GLY A 309 11.19 -25.28 46.35
C GLY A 309 10.31 -25.34 47.60
N ALA A 310 9.58 -24.26 47.90
CA ALA A 310 8.66 -24.16 49.03
C ALA A 310 7.54 -23.13 48.74
N PRO A 311 6.39 -23.21 49.44
CA PRO A 311 5.35 -22.19 49.35
C PRO A 311 5.87 -20.79 49.74
N ASN A 312 5.62 -19.78 48.90
CA ASN A 312 6.08 -18.40 49.12
C ASN A 312 5.04 -17.40 48.56
N PRO A 313 4.77 -16.25 49.22
CA PRO A 313 3.85 -15.23 48.71
C PRO A 313 4.22 -14.64 47.35
N ASP A 314 5.50 -14.66 46.95
CA ASP A 314 5.96 -14.25 45.61
C ASP A 314 5.27 -15.07 44.51
N ILE A 315 5.05 -16.36 44.75
CA ILE A 315 4.39 -17.27 43.81
C ILE A 315 2.96 -16.81 43.54
N ALA A 316 2.21 -16.42 44.59
CA ALA A 316 0.84 -15.96 44.45
C ALA A 316 0.76 -14.63 43.70
N ALA A 317 1.69 -13.70 43.98
CA ALA A 317 1.77 -12.42 43.28
C ALA A 317 2.10 -12.59 41.79
N LEU A 318 3.05 -13.46 41.46
CA LEU A 318 3.42 -13.78 40.08
C LEU A 318 2.29 -14.50 39.36
N LYS A 319 1.69 -15.53 39.95
CA LYS A 319 0.54 -16.24 39.36
C LYS A 319 -0.57 -15.25 38.98
N ALA A 320 -0.97 -14.38 39.92
CA ALA A 320 -2.01 -13.38 39.67
C ALA A 320 -1.64 -12.39 38.55
N ALA A 321 -0.39 -11.93 38.52
CA ALA A 321 0.10 -11.00 37.51
C ALA A 321 0.17 -11.64 36.10
N ILE A 322 0.57 -12.90 36.01
CA ILE A 322 0.69 -13.62 34.73
C ILE A 322 -0.70 -13.99 34.20
N GLU A 323 -1.60 -14.49 35.05
CA GLU A 323 -2.98 -14.85 34.69
C GLU A 323 -3.85 -13.64 34.31
N ARG A 324 -3.41 -12.41 34.63
CA ARG A 324 -4.05 -11.18 34.14
C ARG A 324 -4.09 -11.15 32.62
N ASN A 325 -3.06 -11.70 31.97
CA ASN A 325 -3.04 -11.87 30.53
C ASN A 325 -3.63 -13.26 30.19
N LYS A 326 -4.82 -13.26 29.59
CA LYS A 326 -5.58 -14.47 29.22
C LYS A 326 -4.85 -15.38 28.21
N ASN A 327 -3.77 -14.89 27.60
CA ASN A 327 -2.92 -15.67 26.70
C ASN A 327 -1.94 -16.58 27.46
N TYR A 328 -1.88 -16.53 28.80
CA TYR A 328 -1.08 -17.45 29.60
C TYR A 328 -1.95 -18.37 30.44
N MET A 329 -1.52 -19.64 30.52
CA MET A 329 -2.02 -20.59 31.50
C MET A 329 -0.91 -20.86 32.51
N VAL A 330 -1.18 -20.71 33.81
CA VAL A 330 -0.15 -20.80 34.84
C VAL A 330 -0.37 -22.02 35.72
N ASP A 331 0.57 -22.97 35.63
CA ASP A 331 0.63 -24.11 36.53
C ASP A 331 1.62 -23.84 37.65
N VAL A 332 1.23 -24.09 38.89
CA VAL A 332 2.09 -23.92 40.07
C VAL A 332 2.32 -25.28 40.70
N GLN A 333 3.58 -25.70 40.79
CA GLN A 333 3.95 -26.97 41.41
C GLN A 333 5.15 -26.81 42.34
N LEU A 334 5.17 -27.61 43.40
CA LEU A 334 6.37 -27.77 44.21
C LEU A 334 7.33 -28.73 43.52
N VAL A 335 8.62 -28.48 43.67
CA VAL A 335 9.69 -29.32 43.09
C VAL A 335 9.55 -30.78 43.51
N SER A 336 9.13 -31.04 44.75
CA SER A 336 8.88 -32.39 45.28
C SER A 336 7.68 -33.11 44.65
N GLU A 337 6.77 -32.38 44.02
CA GLU A 337 5.50 -32.90 43.50
C GLU A 337 5.46 -32.94 41.97
N PHE A 338 6.40 -32.24 41.31
CA PHE A 338 6.45 -32.16 39.86
C PHE A 338 6.81 -33.51 39.22
N LYS A 339 5.89 -34.03 38.42
CA LYS A 339 6.04 -35.29 37.67
C LYS A 339 5.91 -35.10 36.15
N GLY A 340 5.79 -33.86 35.69
CA GLY A 340 5.60 -33.53 34.28
C GLY A 340 6.88 -33.50 33.45
N GLU A 341 6.71 -33.18 32.18
CA GLU A 341 7.80 -32.91 31.23
C GLU A 341 7.98 -31.38 31.11
N PRO A 342 9.18 -30.83 31.43
CA PRO A 342 9.45 -29.39 31.32
C PRO A 342 9.16 -28.81 29.92
N GLU A 343 9.36 -29.60 28.86
CA GLU A 343 9.18 -29.24 27.45
C GLU A 343 7.73 -28.90 27.07
N ALA A 344 6.76 -29.29 27.91
CA ALA A 344 5.35 -28.96 27.71
C ALA A 344 5.04 -27.46 27.96
N TYR A 345 5.98 -26.72 28.55
CA TYR A 345 5.81 -25.32 28.91
C TYR A 345 6.60 -24.40 27.99
N SER A 346 6.05 -23.21 27.76
CA SER A 346 6.70 -22.13 27.00
C SER A 346 7.74 -21.36 27.82
N LEU A 347 7.61 -21.38 29.15
CA LEU A 347 8.48 -20.72 30.11
C LEU A 347 8.36 -21.41 31.47
N ILE A 348 9.48 -21.51 32.19
CA ILE A 348 9.53 -21.98 33.56
C ILE A 348 10.02 -20.85 34.48
N VAL A 349 9.24 -20.51 35.50
CA VAL A 349 9.63 -19.62 36.60
C VAL A 349 10.19 -20.47 37.73
N ALA A 350 11.50 -20.44 37.90
CA ALA A 350 12.27 -21.20 38.86
C ALA A 350 12.46 -20.40 40.16
N HIS A 351 11.59 -20.61 41.15
CA HIS A 351 11.60 -19.88 42.41
C HIS A 351 12.49 -20.56 43.46
N GLN A 352 13.61 -19.92 43.78
CA GLN A 352 14.68 -20.39 44.67
C GLN A 352 15.27 -21.75 44.27
N LEU A 353 15.35 -21.99 42.96
CA LEU A 353 15.97 -23.18 42.37
C LEU A 353 17.35 -22.84 41.77
N PRO A 354 18.35 -23.73 41.89
CA PRO A 354 18.32 -25.01 42.62
C PRO A 354 18.15 -24.81 44.13
N PHE A 355 17.43 -25.72 44.79
CA PHE A 355 17.10 -25.62 46.21
C PHE A 355 18.19 -26.30 47.06
N MET A 356 18.31 -25.94 48.35
CA MET A 356 19.35 -26.52 49.23
C MET A 356 19.18 -28.03 49.55
N SER A 357 18.01 -28.63 49.31
CA SER A 357 17.80 -30.08 49.42
C SER A 357 18.07 -30.80 48.09
N ASP A 358 18.34 -32.10 48.12
CA ASP A 358 18.74 -32.89 46.95
C ASP A 358 17.63 -32.97 45.87
N VAL A 359 17.66 -32.02 44.93
CA VAL A 359 16.78 -31.93 43.76
C VAL A 359 17.57 -31.89 42.45
N SER A 360 18.85 -32.28 42.49
CA SER A 360 19.80 -32.10 41.39
C SER A 360 19.37 -32.82 40.10
N ASN A 361 18.69 -33.97 40.19
CA ASN A 361 18.20 -34.71 39.02
C ASN A 361 17.05 -34.00 38.28
N LEU A 362 16.13 -33.36 39.00
CA LEU A 362 15.05 -32.60 38.37
C LEU A 362 15.57 -31.26 37.85
N TYR A 363 16.48 -30.62 38.58
CA TYR A 363 17.12 -29.39 38.13
C TYR A 363 17.93 -29.60 36.84
N SER A 364 18.67 -30.71 36.70
CA SER A 364 19.31 -31.05 35.43
C SER A 364 18.30 -31.26 34.31
N LYS A 365 17.20 -32.00 34.58
CA LYS A 365 16.13 -32.22 33.58
C LYS A 365 15.54 -30.90 33.06
N ILE A 366 15.34 -29.91 33.94
CA ILE A 366 14.81 -28.59 33.55
C ILE A 366 15.79 -27.81 32.67
N ILE A 367 17.09 -27.87 32.97
CA ILE A 367 18.11 -27.20 32.18
C ILE A 367 18.24 -27.87 30.81
N ASP A 368 18.26 -29.20 30.79
CA ASP A 368 18.44 -30.00 29.57
C ASP A 368 17.25 -29.88 28.61
N ALA A 369 16.07 -29.47 29.10
CA ALA A 369 14.87 -29.25 28.29
C ALA A 369 14.96 -28.00 27.38
N GLU A 370 15.99 -27.15 27.54
CA GLU A 370 16.20 -25.92 26.75
C GLU A 370 15.01 -24.94 26.73
N VAL A 371 14.13 -25.00 27.74
CA VAL A 371 12.99 -24.08 27.89
C VAL A 371 13.45 -22.76 28.51
N PRO A 372 12.92 -21.60 28.08
CA PRO A 372 13.19 -20.32 28.73
C PRO A 372 12.96 -20.37 30.24
N LEU A 373 13.85 -19.74 31.01
CA LEU A 373 13.86 -19.81 32.47
C LEU A 373 13.88 -18.41 33.10
N LEU A 374 12.95 -18.14 33.99
CA LEU A 374 13.00 -17.00 34.90
C LEU A 374 13.42 -17.47 36.29
N TYR A 375 14.62 -17.14 36.71
CA TYR A 375 15.11 -17.42 38.05
C TYR A 375 14.70 -16.32 39.03
N ILE A 376 14.15 -16.72 40.17
CA ILE A 376 13.99 -15.86 41.34
C ILE A 376 14.93 -16.39 42.40
N LEU A 377 16.09 -15.75 42.55
CA LEU A 377 17.16 -16.22 43.42
C LEU A 377 16.98 -15.60 44.81
N GLY A 378 17.12 -16.40 45.86
CA GLY A 378 16.84 -15.98 47.23
C GLY A 378 17.69 -16.72 48.27
N ALA A 379 17.28 -16.63 49.53
CA ALA A 379 18.02 -17.20 50.66
C ALA A 379 18.20 -18.72 50.58
N GLN A 380 17.25 -19.44 49.95
CA GLN A 380 17.22 -20.91 49.88
C GLN A 380 17.84 -21.45 48.58
N THR A 381 18.37 -20.57 47.72
CA THR A 381 19.05 -20.98 46.49
C THR A 381 20.42 -21.61 46.82
N ASN A 382 20.70 -22.75 46.20
CA ASN A 382 22.01 -23.39 46.21
C ASN A 382 22.95 -22.73 45.17
N PHE A 383 23.60 -21.63 45.55
CA PHE A 383 24.51 -20.87 44.67
C PHE A 383 25.69 -21.68 44.12
N PRO A 384 26.35 -22.57 44.90
CA PRO A 384 27.36 -23.46 44.35
C PRO A 384 26.87 -24.27 43.16
N GLU A 385 25.69 -24.90 43.26
CA GLU A 385 25.10 -25.67 42.15
C GLU A 385 24.65 -24.77 41.00
N PHE A 386 24.03 -23.62 41.30
CA PHE A 386 23.64 -22.63 40.29
C PHE A 386 24.84 -22.18 39.44
N ASN A 387 25.97 -21.85 40.08
CA ASN A 387 27.18 -21.36 39.44
C ASN A 387 27.92 -22.41 38.58
N THR A 388 27.58 -23.71 38.71
CA THR A 388 28.15 -24.75 37.84
C THR A 388 27.59 -24.72 36.42
N ARG A 389 26.45 -24.04 36.22
CA ARG A 389 25.71 -24.03 34.97
C ARG A 389 26.06 -22.80 34.13
N ASN A 390 26.04 -22.96 32.81
CA ASN A 390 26.33 -21.87 31.87
C ASN A 390 25.06 -21.09 31.50
N ASN A 391 24.46 -20.41 32.48
CA ASN A 391 23.26 -19.58 32.30
C ASN A 391 23.59 -18.07 32.14
N GLY A 392 24.88 -17.73 32.10
CA GLY A 392 25.37 -16.38 31.85
C GLY A 392 25.42 -15.45 33.08
N LEU A 393 25.11 -15.97 34.28
CA LEU A 393 25.28 -15.27 35.56
C LEU A 393 26.01 -16.15 36.57
N LYS A 394 27.05 -15.62 37.22
CA LYS A 394 27.69 -16.23 38.38
C LYS A 394 27.72 -15.27 39.57
N ILE A 395 27.39 -15.78 40.74
CA ILE A 395 27.32 -15.00 41.99
C ILE A 395 28.43 -15.48 42.92
N VAL A 396 29.36 -14.58 43.26
CA VAL A 396 30.57 -14.91 44.02
C VAL A 396 30.36 -14.64 45.52
N ASP A 397 30.79 -15.59 46.36
CA ASP A 397 30.72 -15.53 47.83
C ASP A 397 29.35 -15.14 48.42
N ALA A 398 28.26 -15.66 47.86
CA ALA A 398 26.91 -15.43 48.38
C ALA A 398 26.75 -15.95 49.83
N ARG A 399 26.76 -15.06 50.83
CA ARG A 399 26.65 -15.39 52.27
C ARG A 399 25.91 -14.30 53.04
N GLY A 400 24.98 -14.70 53.90
CA GLY A 400 24.16 -13.76 54.66
C GLY A 400 23.12 -13.06 53.78
N LEU A 401 22.32 -12.17 54.38
CA LEU A 401 21.26 -11.44 53.68
C LEU A 401 21.55 -9.94 53.69
N THR A 402 21.22 -9.30 52.58
CA THR A 402 21.19 -7.85 52.43
C THR A 402 19.86 -7.44 51.79
N GLU A 403 19.52 -6.17 51.95
CA GLU A 403 18.37 -5.57 51.28
C GLU A 403 18.86 -4.62 50.19
N ALA A 404 18.25 -4.71 49.00
CA ALA A 404 18.53 -3.79 47.90
C ALA A 404 17.24 -3.19 47.34
N GLN A 405 17.25 -1.89 47.15
CA GLN A 405 16.23 -1.16 46.37
C GLN A 405 16.56 -1.20 44.88
N VAL A 406 15.55 -0.91 44.07
CA VAL A 406 15.66 -0.79 42.61
C VAL A 406 16.34 0.52 42.23
N LEU A 407 17.26 0.45 41.28
CA LEU A 407 17.77 1.58 40.51
C LEU A 407 17.57 1.27 39.02
N VAL A 408 16.80 2.09 38.30
CA VAL A 408 16.43 1.76 36.91
C VAL A 408 17.59 2.04 35.95
N ASN A 409 17.90 1.08 35.06
CA ASN A 409 18.86 1.27 33.99
C ASN A 409 18.20 1.95 32.78
N GLN A 410 18.61 3.17 32.48
CA GLN A 410 18.12 3.94 31.32
C GLN A 410 18.64 3.42 29.98
N SER A 411 19.66 2.56 29.97
CA SER A 411 20.22 1.96 28.76
C SER A 411 19.58 0.62 28.37
N PHE A 412 18.54 0.17 29.10
CA PHE A 412 17.85 -1.07 28.80
C PHE A 412 16.97 -0.96 27.54
N SER A 413 17.05 -1.92 26.61
CA SER A 413 16.38 -1.84 25.30
C SER A 413 15.53 -3.04 24.90
N LEU A 414 15.41 -4.09 25.72
CA LEU A 414 14.65 -5.28 25.33
C LEU A 414 13.13 -5.04 25.29
N PHE A 415 12.63 -4.15 26.14
CA PHE A 415 11.25 -3.65 26.13
C PHE A 415 11.16 -2.32 26.90
N THR A 416 10.08 -1.58 26.69
CA THR A 416 9.86 -0.28 27.35
C THR A 416 9.14 -0.44 28.69
N LEU A 417 9.56 0.31 29.70
CA LEU A 417 8.78 0.50 30.92
C LEU A 417 7.91 1.75 30.79
N ASN A 418 6.79 1.78 31.51
CA ASN A 418 6.03 3.02 31.66
C ASN A 418 6.86 4.00 32.52
N ASP A 419 7.01 5.25 32.08
CA ASP A 419 7.86 6.24 32.76
C ASP A 419 7.41 6.52 34.20
N ASP A 420 6.11 6.43 34.46
CA ASP A 420 5.58 6.60 35.81
C ASP A 420 5.95 5.41 36.69
N PHE A 421 5.73 4.18 36.19
CA PHE A 421 6.15 2.96 36.87
C PHE A 421 7.65 2.95 37.18
N ALA A 422 8.49 3.35 36.21
CA ALA A 422 9.93 3.39 36.36
C ALA A 422 10.38 4.34 37.48
N ARG A 423 9.67 5.45 37.71
CA ARG A 423 9.94 6.37 38.84
C ARG A 423 9.41 5.86 40.17
N GLN A 424 8.28 5.16 40.15
CA GLN A 424 7.63 4.63 41.35
C GLN A 424 8.39 3.42 41.91
N ILE A 425 8.84 2.51 41.05
CA ILE A 425 9.48 1.26 41.47
C ILE A 425 10.80 1.48 42.26
N GLU A 426 11.52 2.57 42.02
CA GLU A 426 12.70 2.95 42.82
C GLU A 426 12.37 3.26 44.29
N LYS A 427 11.09 3.54 44.60
CA LYS A 427 10.60 3.81 45.96
C LYS A 427 9.97 2.59 46.61
N TYR A 428 9.83 1.48 45.88
CA TYR A 428 9.18 0.28 46.40
C TYR A 428 10.04 -0.39 47.50
N PRO A 429 9.42 -1.22 48.35
CA PRO A 429 10.14 -1.96 49.38
C PRO A 429 11.31 -2.74 48.80
N PRO A 430 12.47 -2.81 49.49
CA PRO A 430 13.62 -3.53 48.98
C PRO A 430 13.36 -5.04 48.86
N LEU A 431 14.09 -5.69 47.97
CA LEU A 431 14.17 -7.15 47.91
C LEU A 431 15.20 -7.66 48.90
N SER A 432 14.92 -8.82 49.50
CA SER A 432 15.86 -9.54 50.35
C SER A 432 16.66 -10.49 49.48
N LEU A 433 17.97 -10.33 49.43
CA LEU A 433 18.85 -11.13 48.59
C LEU A 433 20.12 -11.52 49.34
N PRO A 434 20.78 -12.62 48.94
CA PRO A 434 22.06 -13.00 49.52
C PRO A 434 23.13 -11.94 49.25
N PHE A 435 23.91 -11.59 50.28
CA PHE A 435 25.03 -10.67 50.11
C PHE A 435 26.14 -11.39 49.33
N ALA A 436 26.50 -10.84 48.17
CA ALA A 436 27.54 -11.36 47.29
C ALA A 436 28.68 -10.35 47.15
N SER A 437 29.90 -10.84 46.98
CA SER A 437 31.08 -9.99 46.77
C SER A 437 31.17 -9.47 45.33
N ASP A 438 30.66 -10.24 44.37
CA ASP A 438 30.67 -9.90 42.94
C ASP A 438 29.56 -10.63 42.16
N TYR A 439 29.14 -10.02 41.04
CA TYR A 439 28.17 -10.55 40.10
C TYR A 439 28.78 -10.57 38.70
N GLN A 440 29.18 -11.75 38.25
CA GLN A 440 29.82 -11.94 36.95
C GLN A 440 28.76 -12.26 35.89
N THR A 441 28.53 -11.31 34.99
CA THR A 441 27.57 -11.42 33.88
C THR A 441 28.29 -11.65 32.55
N SER A 442 27.68 -12.39 31.62
CA SER A 442 28.19 -12.52 30.25
C SER A 442 28.07 -11.20 29.47
N ALA A 443 28.79 -11.08 28.35
CA ALA A 443 28.71 -9.92 27.45
C ALA A 443 27.33 -9.73 26.78
N SER A 444 26.50 -10.78 26.74
CA SER A 444 25.14 -10.78 26.20
C SER A 444 24.06 -10.44 27.24
N SER A 445 24.44 -9.87 28.40
CA SER A 445 23.51 -9.57 29.48
C SER A 445 22.92 -8.16 29.36
N ASP A 446 21.60 -8.08 29.41
CA ASP A 446 20.84 -6.82 29.45
C ASP A 446 20.29 -6.60 30.86
N ILE A 447 20.84 -5.62 31.58
CA ILE A 447 20.45 -5.33 32.96
C ILE A 447 19.31 -4.29 32.95
N LEU A 448 18.17 -4.65 33.53
CA LEU A 448 17.03 -3.73 33.65
C LEU A 448 17.11 -2.90 34.94
N PHE A 449 17.39 -3.56 36.07
CA PHE A 449 17.50 -2.91 37.37
C PHE A 449 18.87 -3.19 37.98
N TYR A 450 19.50 -2.14 38.51
CA TYR A 450 20.66 -2.22 39.37
C TYR A 450 20.25 -2.20 40.85
N GLN A 451 21.15 -2.64 41.73
CA GLN A 451 20.98 -2.61 43.17
C GLN A 451 21.35 -1.24 43.74
N LYS A 452 20.49 -0.72 44.62
CA LYS A 452 20.79 0.40 45.51
C LYS A 452 20.77 -0.09 46.96
N ILE A 453 21.94 -0.11 47.60
CA ILE A 453 22.11 -0.61 48.96
C ILE A 453 22.28 0.61 49.89
N GLY A 454 21.28 0.85 50.74
CA GLY A 454 21.17 2.10 51.49
C GLY A 454 21.12 3.30 50.55
N ASN A 455 22.08 4.23 50.68
CA ASN A 455 22.21 5.40 49.80
C ASN A 455 23.20 5.19 48.65
N SER A 456 23.90 4.06 48.60
CA SER A 456 24.92 3.79 47.58
C SER A 456 24.28 3.21 46.33
N LYS A 457 24.44 3.89 45.21
CA LYS A 457 24.11 3.37 43.87
C LYS A 457 25.23 2.44 43.42
N THR A 458 24.91 1.20 43.09
CA THR A 458 25.88 0.21 42.62
C THR A 458 25.64 -0.13 41.14
N THR A 459 26.59 -0.82 40.51
CA THR A 459 26.41 -1.43 39.18
C THR A 459 26.04 -2.91 39.28
N PHE A 460 25.76 -3.43 40.49
CA PHE A 460 25.34 -4.81 40.66
C PHE A 460 23.92 -4.99 40.11
N PRO A 461 23.66 -6.04 39.33
CA PRO A 461 22.34 -6.27 38.78
C PRO A 461 21.36 -6.69 39.88
N LEU A 462 20.10 -6.29 39.74
CA LEU A 462 18.96 -6.72 40.54
C LEU A 462 17.96 -7.50 39.67
N LEU A 463 17.78 -7.04 38.43
CA LEU A 463 17.02 -7.76 37.40
C LEU A 463 17.78 -7.68 36.09
N LEU A 464 18.08 -8.83 35.51
CA LEU A 464 18.76 -8.92 34.22
C LEU A 464 18.18 -10.01 33.34
N PHE A 465 18.49 -9.90 32.05
CA PHE A 465 18.20 -10.90 31.04
C PHE A 465 19.50 -11.34 30.39
N ASN A 466 19.52 -12.60 29.97
CA ASN A 466 20.64 -13.17 29.27
C ASN A 466 20.13 -14.11 28.17
N LYS A 467 20.95 -14.28 27.15
CA LYS A 467 20.76 -15.27 26.10
C LYS A 467 22.04 -16.08 25.98
N VAL A 468 21.94 -17.37 26.27
CA VAL A 468 23.03 -18.32 26.05
C VAL A 468 22.57 -19.31 25.00
N GLU A 469 23.29 -19.33 23.88
CA GLU A 469 22.93 -20.11 22.70
C GLU A 469 21.49 -19.84 22.22
N LYS A 470 20.59 -20.82 22.41
CA LYS A 470 19.19 -20.78 21.97
C LYS A 470 18.22 -20.42 23.09
N ASN A 471 18.68 -20.40 24.35
CA ASN A 471 17.80 -20.29 25.51
C ASN A 471 17.85 -18.89 26.15
N LYS A 472 16.68 -18.38 26.54
CA LYS A 472 16.51 -17.08 27.21
C LYS A 472 16.45 -17.29 28.72
N PHE A 473 17.22 -16.50 29.45
CA PHE A 473 17.27 -16.51 30.89
C PHE A 473 16.88 -15.13 31.43
N GLY A 474 15.94 -15.10 32.36
CA GLY A 474 15.67 -13.93 33.19
C GLY A 474 16.12 -14.21 34.62
N PHE A 475 16.63 -13.19 35.31
CA PHE A 475 17.06 -13.31 36.70
C PHE A 475 16.50 -12.15 37.50
N ILE A 476 15.78 -12.46 38.58
CA ILE A 476 15.42 -11.54 39.64
C ILE A 476 16.21 -11.94 40.88
N LEU A 477 17.05 -11.03 41.36
CA LEU A 477 17.97 -11.24 42.47
C LEU A 477 17.33 -10.74 43.75
N GLY A 478 16.60 -11.63 44.42
CA GLY A 478 15.97 -11.39 45.70
C GLY A 478 14.52 -11.83 45.76
N GLU A 479 14.05 -12.09 46.97
CA GLU A 479 12.67 -12.41 47.31
C GLU A 479 11.95 -11.21 47.93
N GLY A 480 10.61 -11.24 47.87
CA GLY A 480 9.72 -10.19 48.34
C GLY A 480 9.11 -9.33 47.25
N ILE A 481 9.08 -9.83 46.01
CA ILE A 481 8.41 -9.21 44.85
C ILE A 481 6.92 -8.96 45.15
N TRP A 482 6.26 -9.80 45.95
CA TRP A 482 4.88 -9.59 46.39
C TRP A 482 4.67 -8.24 47.08
N ARG A 483 5.71 -7.71 47.75
CA ARG A 483 5.67 -6.38 48.39
C ARG A 483 5.60 -5.26 47.37
N TRP A 484 6.17 -5.44 46.18
CA TRP A 484 6.06 -4.48 45.09
C TRP A 484 4.62 -4.37 44.58
N ARG A 485 3.95 -5.52 44.40
CA ARG A 485 2.53 -5.56 44.01
C ARG A 485 1.62 -4.93 45.06
N MET A 486 1.95 -5.08 46.34
CA MET A 486 1.22 -4.42 47.44
C MET A 486 1.48 -2.91 47.49
N ALA A 487 2.73 -2.48 47.31
CA ALA A 487 3.10 -1.07 47.30
C ALA A 487 2.42 -0.31 46.14
N GLU A 488 2.35 -0.95 44.98
CA GLU A 488 1.66 -0.37 43.81
C GLU A 488 0.15 -0.20 44.07
N TYR A 489 -0.51 -1.15 44.73
CA TYR A 489 -1.92 -1.00 45.15
C TYR A 489 -2.12 0.07 46.22
N GLN A 490 -1.16 0.20 47.13
CA GLN A 490 -1.20 1.24 48.15
C GLN A 490 -1.16 2.64 47.52
N GLU A 491 -0.35 2.84 46.49
CA GLU A 491 -0.17 4.13 45.82
C GLU A 491 -1.27 4.39 44.78
N ASN A 492 -1.55 3.43 43.89
CA ASN A 492 -2.36 3.62 42.70
C ASN A 492 -3.77 3.03 42.79
N ARG A 493 -4.09 2.28 43.87
CA ARG A 493 -5.36 1.53 44.03
C ARG A 493 -5.66 0.53 42.90
N SER A 494 -4.65 0.18 42.11
CA SER A 494 -4.72 -0.83 41.04
C SER A 494 -3.62 -1.86 41.25
N HIS A 495 -3.58 -2.90 40.42
CA HIS A 495 -2.43 -3.80 40.22
C HIS A 495 -1.80 -3.67 38.82
N ASP A 496 -2.39 -2.83 37.97
CA ASP A 496 -2.16 -2.88 36.53
C ASP A 496 -0.71 -2.57 36.15
N GLN A 497 -0.02 -1.66 36.84
CA GLN A 497 1.36 -1.33 36.43
C GLN A 497 2.34 -2.47 36.76
N PHE A 498 2.18 -3.09 37.94
CA PHE A 498 2.96 -4.27 38.32
C PHE A 498 2.63 -5.46 37.43
N ASP A 499 1.35 -5.73 37.22
CA ASP A 499 0.89 -6.86 36.40
C ASP A 499 1.36 -6.70 34.94
N ASN A 500 1.32 -5.48 34.37
CA ASN A 500 1.88 -5.19 33.05
C ASN A 500 3.39 -5.35 32.97
N PHE A 501 4.13 -4.97 34.02
CA PHE A 501 5.57 -5.15 34.08
C PHE A 501 5.95 -6.65 34.07
N ILE A 502 5.31 -7.46 34.90
CA ILE A 502 5.50 -8.91 34.89
C ILE A 502 5.07 -9.49 33.54
N GLY A 503 3.94 -9.04 32.98
CA GLY A 503 3.50 -9.43 31.64
C GLY A 503 4.56 -9.24 30.57
N LYS A 504 5.20 -8.07 30.51
CA LYS A 504 6.30 -7.78 29.56
C LYS A 504 7.51 -8.70 29.73
N LEU A 505 7.88 -8.96 30.99
CA LEU A 505 8.97 -9.89 31.32
C LEU A 505 8.66 -11.29 30.78
N ILE A 506 7.46 -11.81 31.06
CA ILE A 506 7.02 -13.13 30.62
C ILE A 506 6.91 -13.20 29.09
N THR A 507 6.34 -12.19 28.44
CA THR A 507 6.24 -12.13 26.97
C THR A 507 7.61 -12.14 26.31
N TYR A 508 8.57 -11.37 26.82
CA TYR A 508 9.94 -11.40 26.29
C TYR A 508 10.57 -12.80 26.40
N LEU A 509 10.43 -13.47 27.55
CA LEU A 509 11.03 -14.80 27.78
C LEU A 509 10.31 -15.91 27.01
N ALA A 510 8.97 -15.89 26.96
CA ALA A 510 8.16 -16.91 26.31
C ALA A 510 8.09 -16.74 24.78
N SER A 511 8.47 -15.57 24.24
CA SER A 511 8.51 -15.36 22.79
C SER A 511 9.53 -16.30 22.11
N LYS A 512 9.03 -17.14 21.21
CA LYS A 512 9.85 -17.95 20.30
C LYS A 512 10.35 -17.02 19.19
N GLU A 513 11.66 -16.98 18.98
CA GLU A 513 12.20 -16.40 17.75
C GLU A 513 11.86 -17.33 16.59
N ASP A 514 11.25 -16.80 15.53
CA ASP A 514 11.04 -17.55 14.31
C ASP A 514 12.40 -17.78 13.64
N LYS A 515 12.87 -19.03 13.70
CA LYS A 515 14.15 -19.48 13.11
C LYS A 515 13.98 -19.99 11.68
N SER A 516 12.81 -19.79 11.07
CA SER A 516 12.59 -20.08 9.67
C SER A 516 13.64 -19.37 8.82
N PHE A 517 14.32 -20.15 7.99
CA PHE A 517 15.23 -19.60 6.98
C PHE A 517 14.46 -18.97 5.82
N PHE A 518 13.17 -19.27 5.68
CA PHE A 518 12.30 -18.68 4.68
C PHE A 518 11.10 -18.08 5.38
N ARG A 519 10.87 -16.78 5.16
CA ARG A 519 9.84 -15.97 5.79
C ARG A 519 8.99 -15.30 4.72
N VAL A 520 7.68 -15.33 4.91
CA VAL A 520 6.69 -14.71 4.05
C VAL A 520 5.82 -13.79 4.90
N PHE A 521 5.67 -12.57 4.43
CA PHE A 521 4.94 -11.49 5.06
C PHE A 521 3.77 -11.11 4.17
N SER A 522 2.57 -11.17 4.73
CA SER A 522 1.32 -10.79 4.08
C SER A 522 0.40 -10.16 5.13
N SER A 523 -0.48 -9.25 4.70
CA SER A 523 -1.64 -8.89 5.53
C SER A 523 -2.58 -10.10 5.60
N SER A 524 -3.21 -10.31 6.75
CA SER A 524 -4.25 -11.35 6.89
C SER A 524 -5.62 -10.91 6.39
N ASP A 525 -5.80 -9.62 6.12
CA ASP A 525 -7.05 -9.01 5.64
C ASP A 525 -6.73 -7.98 4.55
N TYR A 526 -7.42 -8.10 3.42
CA TYR A 526 -7.42 -7.17 2.28
C TYR A 526 -8.86 -6.82 1.91
N ARG A 527 -9.04 -5.68 1.25
CA ARG A 527 -10.30 -5.37 0.56
C ARG A 527 -10.21 -5.73 -0.92
N GLU A 528 -11.37 -5.94 -1.54
CA GLU A 528 -11.48 -6.27 -2.97
C GLU A 528 -10.86 -5.20 -3.90
N ASP A 529 -10.75 -3.94 -3.45
CA ASP A 529 -10.08 -2.83 -4.16
C ASP A 529 -8.59 -2.66 -3.82
N GLU A 530 -8.06 -3.46 -2.90
CA GLU A 530 -6.66 -3.40 -2.49
C GLU A 530 -5.82 -4.41 -3.28
N GLU A 531 -4.63 -3.98 -3.71
CA GLU A 531 -3.65 -4.88 -4.29
C GLU A 531 -3.07 -5.81 -3.21
N VAL A 532 -3.13 -7.12 -3.46
CA VAL A 532 -2.58 -8.13 -2.54
C VAL A 532 -1.07 -8.19 -2.73
N ILE A 533 -0.34 -7.60 -1.80
CA ILE A 533 1.14 -7.56 -1.80
C ILE A 533 1.67 -8.57 -0.79
N ILE A 534 2.52 -9.48 -1.26
CA ILE A 534 3.19 -10.48 -0.45
C ILE A 534 4.70 -10.29 -0.59
N ASP A 535 5.36 -10.14 0.54
CA ASP A 535 6.81 -10.01 0.63
C ASP A 535 7.42 -11.30 1.20
N ALA A 536 8.64 -11.64 0.80
CA ALA A 536 9.33 -12.79 1.34
C ALA A 536 10.83 -12.55 1.51
N GLU A 537 11.44 -13.24 2.47
CA GLU A 537 12.85 -13.17 2.80
C GLU A 537 13.41 -14.59 2.92
N LEU A 538 14.59 -14.81 2.33
CA LEU A 538 15.33 -16.06 2.44
C LEU A 538 16.66 -15.78 3.13
N TYR A 539 17.01 -16.63 4.09
CA TYR A 539 18.19 -16.52 4.93
C TYR A 539 19.10 -17.73 4.69
N ASN A 540 20.41 -17.50 4.68
CA ASN A 540 21.37 -18.61 4.72
C ASN A 540 21.52 -19.16 6.16
N ARG A 541 22.33 -20.22 6.32
CA ARG A 541 22.60 -20.83 7.64
C ARG A 541 23.32 -19.90 8.62
N SER A 542 23.90 -18.81 8.12
CA SER A 542 24.50 -17.73 8.93
C SER A 542 23.51 -16.61 9.26
N TYR A 543 22.23 -16.76 8.89
CA TYR A 543 21.17 -15.74 9.04
C TYR A 543 21.44 -14.43 8.29
N GLU A 544 22.17 -14.50 7.17
CA GLU A 544 22.27 -13.39 6.23
C GLU A 544 21.21 -13.54 5.14
N LEU A 545 20.58 -12.43 4.77
CA LEU A 545 19.62 -12.40 3.66
C LEU A 545 20.31 -12.80 2.35
N VAL A 546 19.68 -13.72 1.64
CA VAL A 546 20.11 -14.21 0.34
C VAL A 546 18.97 -14.13 -0.66
N ASN A 547 19.31 -13.84 -1.91
CA ASN A 547 18.36 -13.70 -3.02
C ASN A 547 18.82 -14.49 -4.26
N ASP A 548 19.51 -15.61 -4.02
CA ASP A 548 20.10 -16.46 -5.07
C ASP A 548 19.07 -17.40 -5.71
N SER A 549 17.99 -17.72 -5.00
CA SER A 549 17.01 -18.75 -5.35
C SER A 549 15.74 -18.14 -5.97
N ASP A 550 15.00 -18.91 -6.76
CA ASP A 550 13.67 -18.52 -7.24
C ASP A 550 12.62 -18.96 -6.21
N VAL A 551 11.62 -18.11 -6.00
CA VAL A 551 10.53 -18.33 -5.04
C VAL A 551 9.20 -18.35 -5.78
N SER A 552 8.45 -19.44 -5.63
CA SER A 552 7.09 -19.58 -6.16
C SER A 552 6.06 -19.45 -5.05
N LEU A 553 4.85 -19.03 -5.42
CA LEU A 553 3.68 -18.96 -4.55
C LEU A 553 2.51 -19.65 -5.25
N SER A 554 1.87 -20.61 -4.60
CA SER A 554 0.55 -21.11 -4.98
C SER A 554 -0.48 -20.55 -4.00
N ILE A 555 -1.54 -19.93 -4.50
CA ILE A 555 -2.67 -19.42 -3.72
C ILE A 555 -3.91 -20.22 -4.13
N VAL A 556 -4.68 -20.72 -3.16
CA VAL A 556 -5.92 -21.47 -3.37
C VAL A 556 -7.06 -20.74 -2.67
N ASN A 557 -8.16 -20.47 -3.39
CA ASN A 557 -9.37 -19.88 -2.81
C ASN A 557 -10.30 -20.94 -2.18
N ASP A 558 -11.40 -20.49 -1.58
CA ASP A 558 -12.41 -21.35 -0.96
C ASP A 558 -13.23 -22.18 -1.96
N GLU A 559 -13.27 -21.76 -3.23
CA GLU A 559 -13.87 -22.50 -4.35
C GLU A 559 -12.93 -23.58 -4.94
N GLY A 560 -11.66 -23.60 -4.52
CA GLY A 560 -10.63 -24.55 -4.97
C GLY A 560 -9.90 -24.14 -6.25
N GLU A 561 -10.05 -22.89 -6.70
CA GLU A 561 -9.26 -22.31 -7.78
C GLU A 561 -7.84 -22.01 -7.30
N GLU A 562 -6.85 -22.43 -8.10
CA GLU A 562 -5.43 -22.28 -7.79
C GLU A 562 -4.79 -21.21 -8.69
N PHE A 563 -4.08 -20.28 -8.07
CA PHE A 563 -3.35 -19.20 -8.69
C PHE A 563 -1.85 -19.38 -8.43
N GLU A 564 -1.08 -19.63 -9.49
CA GLU A 564 0.37 -19.76 -9.41
C GLU A 564 1.06 -18.43 -9.74
N TYR A 565 1.98 -18.02 -8.87
CA TYR A 565 2.78 -16.81 -9.02
C TYR A 565 4.27 -17.10 -8.79
N SER A 566 5.12 -16.22 -9.31
CA SER A 566 6.56 -16.20 -9.07
C SER A 566 6.98 -14.84 -8.55
N PHE A 567 7.72 -14.81 -7.45
CA PHE A 567 8.15 -13.55 -6.84
C PHE A 567 9.17 -12.83 -7.72
N SER A 568 9.09 -11.49 -7.70
CA SER A 568 10.15 -10.65 -8.24
C SER A 568 11.26 -10.45 -7.21
N LYS A 569 12.51 -10.57 -7.65
CA LYS A 569 13.70 -10.35 -6.81
C LYS A 569 13.94 -8.85 -6.61
N THR A 570 14.12 -8.44 -5.36
CA THR A 570 14.60 -7.08 -5.00
C THR A 570 16.10 -7.13 -4.66
N THR A 571 16.65 -6.22 -3.84
CA THR A 571 18.07 -6.26 -3.47
C THR A 571 18.40 -7.49 -2.60
N ASN A 572 17.69 -7.69 -1.48
CA ASN A 572 17.94 -8.76 -0.51
C ASN A 572 16.65 -9.50 -0.10
N ALA A 573 15.57 -9.35 -0.85
CA ALA A 573 14.25 -9.91 -0.53
C ALA A 573 13.45 -10.17 -1.82
N TYR A 574 12.23 -10.66 -1.65
CA TYR A 574 11.30 -11.00 -2.70
C TYR A 574 10.01 -10.20 -2.51
N ARG A 575 9.43 -9.70 -3.60
CA ARG A 575 8.12 -9.02 -3.59
C ARG A 575 7.25 -9.56 -4.71
N LEU A 576 5.98 -9.78 -4.39
CA LEU A 576 4.96 -10.20 -5.33
C LEU A 576 3.73 -9.31 -5.15
N ASN A 577 3.17 -8.84 -6.27
CA ASN A 577 1.88 -8.19 -6.32
C ASN A 577 0.93 -9.12 -7.09
N CYS A 578 -0.06 -9.67 -6.39
CA CYS A 578 -1.06 -10.57 -6.96
C CYS A 578 -2.23 -9.81 -7.62
N ASN A 579 -2.14 -8.47 -7.69
CA ASN A 579 -3.22 -7.55 -8.03
C ASN A 579 -4.41 -7.67 -7.08
N GLU A 580 -5.58 -7.20 -7.51
CA GLU A 580 -6.86 -7.36 -6.83
C GLU A 580 -7.32 -8.81 -6.99
N LEU A 581 -7.72 -9.44 -5.89
CA LEU A 581 -8.30 -10.79 -5.87
C LEU A 581 -9.79 -10.69 -5.51
N PRO A 582 -10.65 -11.61 -6.00
CA PRO A 582 -12.06 -11.64 -5.59
C PRO A 582 -12.24 -11.77 -4.07
N LYS A 583 -13.41 -11.41 -3.57
CA LYS A 583 -13.76 -11.66 -2.16
C LYS A 583 -13.66 -13.17 -1.84
N GLY A 584 -13.11 -13.51 -0.68
CA GLY A 584 -13.00 -14.91 -0.28
C GLY A 584 -11.93 -15.17 0.76
N LYS A 585 -11.83 -16.43 1.19
CA LYS A 585 -10.73 -16.91 2.02
C LYS A 585 -9.68 -17.57 1.13
N TYR A 586 -8.42 -17.23 1.33
CA TYR A 586 -7.29 -17.74 0.57
C TYR A 586 -6.29 -18.43 1.47
N GLN A 587 -5.74 -19.54 0.98
CA GLN A 587 -4.58 -20.20 1.56
C GLN A 587 -3.43 -20.14 0.57
N TYR A 588 -2.24 -19.77 1.03
CA TYR A 588 -1.07 -19.72 0.18
C TYR A 588 0.03 -20.64 0.67
N THR A 589 0.78 -21.18 -0.28
CA THR A 589 1.97 -22.00 -0.07
C THR A 589 3.11 -21.41 -0.89
N ALA A 590 4.08 -20.83 -0.19
CA ALA A 590 5.29 -20.28 -0.79
C ALA A 590 6.42 -21.30 -0.71
N ARG A 591 7.19 -21.45 -1.79
CA ARG A 591 8.30 -22.40 -1.87
C ARG A 591 9.55 -21.74 -2.41
N ALA A 592 10.67 -21.92 -1.72
CA ALA A 592 11.99 -21.52 -2.16
C ALA A 592 12.88 -22.77 -2.29
N LYS A 593 13.49 -22.97 -3.45
CA LYS A 593 14.41 -24.10 -3.67
C LYS A 593 15.85 -23.63 -3.73
N ARG A 594 16.69 -24.12 -2.81
CA ARG A 594 18.12 -23.84 -2.78
C ARG A 594 18.91 -25.13 -2.75
N GLN A 595 19.63 -25.40 -3.84
CA GLN A 595 20.34 -26.68 -4.02
C GLN A 595 19.37 -27.88 -3.88
N ASP A 596 19.58 -28.74 -2.88
CA ASP A 596 18.74 -29.90 -2.55
C ASP A 596 17.75 -29.63 -1.40
N GLU A 597 17.76 -28.43 -0.81
CA GLU A 597 16.84 -28.03 0.26
C GLU A 597 15.65 -27.23 -0.32
N VAL A 598 14.44 -27.63 0.06
CA VAL A 598 13.20 -26.91 -0.25
C VAL A 598 12.68 -26.30 1.04
N PHE A 599 12.54 -24.99 1.06
CA PHE A 599 11.89 -24.25 2.14
C PHE A 599 10.45 -23.98 1.74
N GLU A 600 9.52 -24.25 2.64
CA GLU A 600 8.10 -24.08 2.42
C GLU A 600 7.51 -23.29 3.58
N GLN A 601 6.66 -22.31 3.25
CA GLN A 601 5.87 -21.58 4.23
C GLN A 601 4.44 -21.49 3.75
N VAL A 602 3.52 -21.76 4.67
CA VAL A 602 2.07 -21.70 4.45
C VAL A 602 1.51 -20.52 5.24
N GLY A 603 0.51 -19.86 4.69
CA GLY A 603 -0.30 -18.88 5.40
C GLY A 603 -1.68 -18.75 4.80
N GLU A 604 -2.48 -17.86 5.36
CA GLU A 604 -3.84 -17.57 4.90
C GLU A 604 -4.14 -16.08 5.02
N PHE A 605 -5.01 -15.60 4.16
CA PHE A 605 -5.55 -14.24 4.21
C PHE A 605 -7.00 -14.24 3.72
N SER A 606 -7.74 -13.19 4.03
CA SER A 606 -9.08 -12.97 3.50
C SER A 606 -9.14 -11.71 2.65
N VAL A 607 -10.00 -11.74 1.63
CA VAL A 607 -10.41 -10.57 0.88
C VAL A 607 -11.87 -10.27 1.20
N SER A 608 -12.10 -9.10 1.77
CA SER A 608 -13.41 -8.60 2.16
C SER A 608 -14.11 -7.93 0.98
N GLU A 609 -15.40 -8.23 0.81
CA GLU A 609 -16.23 -7.66 -0.27
C GLU A 609 -16.38 -6.15 -0.13
N LEU A 610 -16.28 -5.45 -1.26
CA LEU A 610 -16.51 -4.01 -1.31
C LEU A 610 -17.92 -3.69 -1.83
N LYS A 611 -18.80 -3.21 -0.94
CA LYS A 611 -20.18 -2.77 -1.28
C LYS A 611 -20.42 -1.29 -0.99
N ILE A 612 -19.50 -0.41 -1.41
CA ILE A 612 -19.66 1.03 -1.10
C ILE A 612 -20.70 1.67 -2.04
N GLU A 613 -20.78 1.28 -3.31
CA GLU A 613 -21.82 1.76 -4.25
C GLU A 613 -23.25 1.44 -3.79
N MET A 614 -23.45 0.31 -3.11
CA MET A 614 -24.77 -0.07 -2.59
C MET A 614 -25.13 0.65 -1.28
N SER A 615 -24.23 1.51 -0.78
CA SER A 615 -24.45 2.24 0.49
C SER A 615 -25.33 3.47 0.35
N ASN A 616 -25.29 4.10 -0.82
CA ASN A 616 -26.15 5.20 -1.19
C ASN A 616 -26.52 5.04 -2.67
N VAL A 617 -27.82 4.88 -2.91
CA VAL A 617 -28.40 4.63 -4.24
C VAL A 617 -29.31 5.78 -4.67
N THR A 618 -29.38 6.86 -3.87
CA THR A 618 -30.13 8.07 -4.22
C THR A 618 -29.20 9.02 -4.97
N ALA A 619 -29.55 9.33 -6.21
CA ALA A 619 -28.75 10.20 -7.07
C ALA A 619 -28.59 11.60 -6.46
N ASN A 620 -27.41 12.20 -6.63
CA ASN A 620 -27.09 13.54 -6.15
C ASN A 620 -26.97 14.53 -7.32
N HIS A 621 -28.11 14.84 -7.94
CA HIS A 621 -28.19 15.81 -9.04
C HIS A 621 -27.77 17.22 -8.63
N GLN A 622 -27.86 17.56 -7.33
CA GLN A 622 -27.40 18.86 -6.84
C GLN A 622 -25.88 19.02 -6.98
N SER A 623 -25.11 17.95 -6.77
CA SER A 623 -23.65 17.96 -6.98
C SER A 623 -23.30 18.20 -8.44
N LEU A 624 -23.95 17.48 -9.36
CA LEU A 624 -23.76 17.64 -10.81
C LEU A 624 -24.14 19.06 -11.27
N TYR A 625 -25.29 19.57 -10.81
CA TYR A 625 -25.71 20.93 -11.09
C TYR A 625 -24.66 21.96 -10.62
N ALA A 626 -24.15 21.82 -9.40
CA ALA A 626 -23.13 22.72 -8.86
C ALA A 626 -21.82 22.69 -9.66
N LEU A 627 -21.37 21.50 -10.10
CA LEU A 627 -20.20 21.33 -10.98
C LEU A 627 -20.39 22.05 -12.32
N SER A 628 -21.54 21.82 -12.95
CA SER A 628 -21.85 22.42 -14.25
C SER A 628 -22.01 23.94 -14.16
N GLU A 629 -22.77 24.45 -13.20
CA GLU A 629 -23.01 25.89 -13.05
C GLU A 629 -21.69 26.64 -12.77
N LYS A 630 -20.85 26.11 -11.88
CA LYS A 630 -19.60 26.75 -11.46
C LYS A 630 -18.54 26.78 -12.56
N SER A 631 -18.50 25.77 -13.42
CA SER A 631 -17.61 25.71 -14.60
C SER A 631 -18.13 26.53 -15.78
N GLY A 632 -19.37 27.05 -15.70
CA GLY A 632 -20.04 27.77 -16.78
C GLY A 632 -20.68 26.86 -17.83
N GLY A 633 -20.86 25.56 -17.54
CA GLY A 633 -21.67 24.63 -18.32
C GLY A 633 -23.13 24.59 -17.86
N ARG A 634 -23.82 23.47 -18.11
CA ARG A 634 -25.23 23.23 -17.73
C ARG A 634 -25.46 21.73 -17.50
N MET A 635 -26.37 21.39 -16.58
CA MET A 635 -26.86 20.04 -16.37
C MET A 635 -28.03 19.71 -17.29
N PHE A 636 -28.03 18.52 -17.87
CA PHE A 636 -29.07 17.97 -18.73
C PHE A 636 -29.54 16.61 -18.19
N TYR A 637 -30.70 16.17 -18.65
CA TYR A 637 -31.21 14.80 -18.44
C TYR A 637 -31.07 13.99 -19.74
N LEU A 638 -31.36 12.69 -19.68
CA LEU A 638 -31.23 11.76 -20.81
C LEU A 638 -32.05 12.17 -22.04
N ASP A 639 -33.21 12.81 -21.85
CA ASP A 639 -34.05 13.33 -22.92
C ASP A 639 -33.52 14.63 -23.56
N GLY A 640 -32.49 15.26 -22.97
CA GLY A 640 -31.91 16.53 -23.40
C GLY A 640 -30.60 16.44 -24.19
N LEU A 641 -30.26 15.28 -24.76
CA LEU A 641 -28.98 15.09 -25.48
C LEU A 641 -28.82 16.02 -26.70
N ASP A 642 -29.92 16.33 -27.40
CA ASP A 642 -29.91 17.26 -28.52
C ASP A 642 -29.64 18.70 -28.06
N GLU A 643 -30.23 19.11 -26.93
CA GLU A 643 -29.97 20.44 -26.34
C GLU A 643 -28.52 20.57 -25.83
N LEU A 644 -27.94 19.48 -25.32
CA LEU A 644 -26.53 19.43 -24.94
C LEU A 644 -25.63 19.69 -26.15
N GLU A 645 -25.89 19.02 -27.28
CA GLU A 645 -25.15 19.22 -28.52
C GLU A 645 -25.22 20.69 -28.96
N GLU A 646 -26.41 21.29 -28.99
CA GLU A 646 -26.60 22.69 -29.33
C GLU A 646 -25.85 23.63 -28.37
N ALA A 647 -25.84 23.33 -27.07
CA ALA A 647 -25.13 24.12 -26.06
C ALA A 647 -23.60 24.09 -26.25
N ILE A 648 -23.04 22.95 -26.67
CA ILE A 648 -21.60 22.83 -26.98
C ILE A 648 -21.30 23.57 -28.29
N LEU A 649 -22.10 23.34 -29.34
CA LEU A 649 -21.89 23.92 -30.67
C LEU A 649 -22.05 25.44 -30.71
N SER A 650 -22.92 26.00 -29.88
CA SER A 650 -23.18 27.45 -29.82
C SER A 650 -22.15 28.23 -29.00
N LYS A 651 -21.26 27.55 -28.26
CA LYS A 651 -20.29 28.19 -27.37
C LYS A 651 -19.14 28.82 -28.16
N LYS A 652 -19.13 30.15 -28.23
CA LYS A 652 -18.13 30.93 -28.98
C LYS A 652 -16.69 30.81 -28.46
N GLU A 653 -16.50 30.25 -27.26
CA GLU A 653 -15.19 30.08 -26.63
C GLU A 653 -14.51 28.76 -27.06
N ILE A 654 -15.26 27.81 -27.62
CA ILE A 654 -14.75 26.53 -28.11
C ILE A 654 -14.38 26.71 -29.59
N VAL A 655 -13.14 27.12 -29.84
CA VAL A 655 -12.64 27.43 -31.19
C VAL A 655 -11.31 26.75 -31.49
N ASP A 656 -11.01 26.60 -32.77
CA ASP A 656 -9.72 26.07 -33.23
C ASP A 656 -8.58 27.03 -32.87
N VAL A 657 -7.51 26.49 -32.31
CA VAL A 657 -6.29 27.26 -32.01
C VAL A 657 -5.26 27.01 -33.11
N SER A 658 -4.80 28.08 -33.77
CA SER A 658 -3.75 27.98 -34.78
C SER A 658 -2.37 28.18 -34.16
N TYR A 659 -1.53 27.15 -34.20
CA TYR A 659 -0.12 27.29 -33.87
C TYR A 659 0.66 27.60 -35.14
N SER A 660 1.47 28.65 -35.10
CA SER A 660 2.40 28.98 -36.17
C SER A 660 3.76 28.38 -35.85
N GLU A 661 4.12 27.30 -36.53
CA GLU A 661 5.44 26.71 -36.41
C GLU A 661 6.35 27.23 -37.53
N LYS A 662 7.54 27.72 -37.15
CA LYS A 662 8.58 28.08 -38.11
C LYS A 662 9.21 26.79 -38.62
N LYS A 663 8.87 26.40 -39.84
CA LYS A 663 9.50 25.29 -40.52
C LYS A 663 10.75 25.80 -41.24
N LEU A 664 11.91 25.38 -40.74
CA LEU A 664 13.22 25.61 -41.33
C LEU A 664 13.52 24.46 -42.28
N THR A 665 13.69 24.76 -43.56
CA THR A 665 14.11 23.76 -44.56
C THR A 665 15.40 24.20 -45.22
N ASP A 666 16.43 23.37 -45.18
CA ASP A 666 17.69 23.65 -45.88
C ASP A 666 17.46 23.68 -47.39
N LEU A 667 17.97 24.73 -48.05
CA LEU A 667 17.79 24.90 -49.48
C LEU A 667 18.44 23.76 -50.28
N ILE A 668 19.46 23.10 -49.71
CA ILE A 668 20.11 21.92 -50.31
C ILE A 668 19.14 20.74 -50.49
N ASN A 669 18.12 20.63 -49.63
CA ASN A 669 17.10 19.60 -49.72
C ASN A 669 16.05 19.91 -50.81
N TRP A 670 16.09 21.09 -51.43
CA TRP A 670 15.16 21.48 -52.48
C TRP A 670 15.55 20.87 -53.84
N ARG A 671 14.86 19.78 -54.21
CA ARG A 671 15.13 18.95 -55.40
C ARG A 671 15.29 19.74 -56.71
N TRP A 672 14.62 20.89 -56.85
CA TRP A 672 14.71 21.74 -58.04
C TRP A 672 16.09 22.39 -58.25
N ILE A 673 16.81 22.71 -57.16
CA ILE A 673 18.19 23.24 -57.28
C ILE A 673 19.14 22.16 -57.81
N CYS A 674 18.92 20.90 -57.40
CA CYS A 674 19.67 19.76 -57.92
C CYS A 674 19.43 19.59 -59.43
N PHE A 675 18.17 19.65 -59.89
CA PHE A 675 17.85 19.62 -61.34
C PHE A 675 18.46 20.80 -62.10
N LEU A 676 18.47 22.01 -61.52
CA LEU A 676 19.10 23.18 -62.11
C LEU A 676 20.62 22.99 -62.27
N LEU A 677 21.31 22.47 -61.25
CA LEU A 677 22.75 22.18 -61.33
C LEU A 677 23.06 21.12 -62.38
N PHE A 678 22.28 20.04 -62.45
CA PHE A 678 22.42 19.02 -63.50
C PHE A 678 22.17 19.60 -64.90
N ALA A 679 21.18 20.49 -65.06
CA ALA A 679 20.94 21.15 -66.33
C ALA A 679 22.10 22.05 -66.73
N LEU A 680 22.62 22.88 -65.81
CA LEU A 680 23.76 23.76 -66.09
C LEU A 680 25.01 22.98 -66.51
N LEU A 681 25.37 21.94 -65.74
CA LEU A 681 26.53 21.09 -66.03
C LEU A 681 26.32 20.22 -67.29
N GLY A 682 25.11 19.69 -67.48
CA GLY A 682 24.75 18.86 -68.63
C GLY A 682 24.72 19.63 -69.95
N VAL A 683 24.15 20.83 -69.96
CA VAL A 683 24.17 21.71 -71.14
C VAL A 683 25.59 22.18 -71.43
N GLU A 684 26.39 22.52 -70.40
CA GLU A 684 27.80 22.85 -70.58
C GLU A 684 28.57 21.70 -71.23
N TRP A 685 28.41 20.47 -70.72
CA TRP A 685 29.02 19.27 -71.28
C TRP A 685 28.58 19.01 -72.72
N PHE A 686 27.27 19.14 -73.01
CA PHE A 686 26.73 18.96 -74.35
C PHE A 686 27.31 19.95 -75.35
N ILE A 687 27.43 21.23 -74.98
CA ILE A 687 28.03 22.27 -75.84
C ILE A 687 29.51 21.95 -76.11
N ARG A 688 30.28 21.54 -75.09
CA ARG A 688 31.69 21.15 -75.26
C ARG A 688 31.84 19.97 -76.23
N LYS A 689 31.02 18.93 -76.05
CA LYS A 689 31.03 17.73 -76.91
C LYS A 689 30.60 18.03 -78.34
N TYR A 690 29.51 18.79 -78.53
CA TYR A 690 28.99 19.13 -79.86
C TYR A 690 29.96 20.00 -80.66
N LYS A 691 30.77 20.82 -79.97
CA LYS A 691 31.77 21.69 -80.60
C LYS A 691 33.17 21.10 -80.66
N GLY A 692 33.35 19.81 -80.32
CA GLY A 692 34.62 19.10 -80.49
C GLY A 692 35.70 19.41 -79.45
N ALA A 693 35.35 20.04 -78.33
CA ALA A 693 36.27 20.38 -77.25
C ALA A 693 36.25 19.31 -76.14
N TYR A 694 36.75 18.11 -76.45
CA TYR A 694 36.90 17.02 -75.50
C TYR A 694 38.16 16.19 -75.74
#